data_AF-A8MGD6-F1
#
_entry.id   AF-A8MGD6-F1
#
_cell.length_a   1.000
_cell.length_b   1.000
_cell.length_c   1.000
_cell.angle_alpha   90.00
_cell.angle_beta   90.00
_cell.angle_gamma   90.00
#
_symmetry.space_group_name_H-M   'P 1'
#
loop_
_entity.id
_entity.type
_entity.pdbx_description
1 polymer ?
#
loop_
_entity_poly.entity_id
_entity_poly.type
_entity_poly.pdbx_seq_one_letter_code
_entity_poly.pdbx_strand_id
1 'polypeptide(L)'
;MNEKAFYKKIHPDLFSDSKTIKVGKLSKEFFSYFLESLTSQSKEKEFEDFCRKIIEATICPNLLPQTGPTGGGDSKVDSETYPVSESIAETWLYGYNSSAHSERWAFAISAKKDWKPKLKSDVKKIIGTNEEQDRGYTKIFFITNQFVSDKKRAEAEDELRKEHQLDIRILDRTWLLENTFKNDNQKFAISAFNMSDELNDVIEEGTRDIERKRYLDEIEKELQNLEQLKPARIIKLSKESVEIFRELETDKTTIINVLERNLRFAKKYGGVNDHANALYDYCWTMLWWYEERDVYYDKYVELENLYKENIENYFILKELSTLWITLFSNHSKEKKTILNMESHTQLLVDSFDKFISDRENPKRAKLAKYDYQMVRLQNPEMWSNVVEKYIEILKDINFNNDIDLFQLKKILELPVLKGYAKYDELFELLINLLGKQSQNIESSQLLLNRGDDYLDGDIYKAIKFYSRALTKLFHESSKVDLIKTLIKLGAAFQQIGLLWGARSYYVRAFMESINLYFNEGNVIPGLFLSMRSLKYLELRLGRINHSLQFNELELIGLNLYPYETDDEKESERYLQYDGLLAIALLNLKQSAIEQLEMLPDHLSKNELIMSSAALKYMLGYYDEDCVQAMGSKEALDAFMKKLFEQPPSDEFQKLLDTNFLSDEVTLKTKIIGCDVIVNTRRDNLHQELGATLLAMLENMFATSISDQIIPMLSEFVINIVEVKANQFDIQVTKQDNTIRMAISNIKELIEHKNRGLILEKLNIVLAIFTTQIVPLSTELEKIKKSIEEENAMFRSINCSNTLDTFVVHEGDIFFMNKVTTGMKVYKNIREKSIFQDDKLENQEEHENVESIKEVKYEELPEGIDFSKVHHDKIKISDIIYLPLWDEAKWEGLCVWTDGEFEHPPIVGLVFGKKEGLDIFRKWKAESKTNKITIGIITGIDKNNPYWYRVIIGENIIGMNPNEESKPTIINHINRLHTMEAKNDFNMSLLKQAITKHKTFKFIPILKEDLKFQRLRNELAFIKKSESIIIKDVSEINEKDAFLISGITPFDKPVNNTGKELFVEKLIKRKQKMSRNSDKRGC
;
A
#
# COMPACT_ATOMS: atom_id res chain seq x y z
N MET A 1 48.38 5.61 -1.83
CA MET A 1 47.52 4.46 -1.45
C MET A 1 46.72 4.09 -2.68
N ASN A 2 46.73 2.81 -3.08
CA ASN A 2 45.92 2.35 -4.21
C ASN A 2 44.44 2.27 -3.81
N GLU A 3 43.55 2.19 -4.80
CA GLU A 3 42.09 2.23 -4.63
C GLU A 3 41.59 1.17 -3.66
N LYS A 4 42.09 -0.07 -3.76
CA LYS A 4 41.71 -1.15 -2.85
C LYS A 4 42.09 -0.85 -1.41
N ALA A 5 43.33 -0.45 -1.14
CA ALA A 5 43.76 -0.11 0.22
C ALA A 5 43.03 1.13 0.75
N PHE A 6 42.64 2.05 -0.13
CA PHE A 6 41.78 3.18 0.23
C PHE A 6 40.40 2.73 0.67
N TYR A 7 39.72 1.96 -0.16
CA TYR A 7 38.37 1.48 0.13
C TYR A 7 38.34 0.59 1.37
N LYS A 8 39.30 -0.33 1.52
CA LYS A 8 39.46 -1.19 2.72
C LYS A 8 39.73 -0.41 4.00
N LYS A 9 40.39 0.75 3.91
CA LYS A 9 40.63 1.60 5.09
C LYS A 9 39.36 2.28 5.59
N ILE A 10 38.48 2.70 4.67
CA ILE A 10 37.23 3.42 5.02
C ILE A 10 36.04 2.48 5.27
N HIS A 11 36.08 1.27 4.69
CA HIS A 11 35.06 0.22 4.83
C HIS A 11 35.71 -1.14 5.13
N PRO A 12 36.41 -1.29 6.28
CA PRO A 12 37.10 -2.54 6.61
C PRO A 12 36.16 -3.73 6.79
N ASP A 13 34.87 -3.47 7.01
CA ASP A 13 33.80 -4.44 7.10
C ASP A 13 33.43 -5.09 5.77
N LEU A 14 33.66 -4.44 4.63
CA LEU A 14 33.37 -4.99 3.29
C LEU A 14 34.50 -5.88 2.73
N PHE A 15 35.46 -6.26 3.56
CA PHE A 15 36.62 -7.09 3.18
C PHE A 15 36.77 -8.26 4.15
N SER A 16 37.60 -9.22 3.73
CA SER A 16 37.88 -10.43 4.50
C SER A 16 38.55 -10.06 5.82
N ASP A 17 38.06 -10.68 6.90
CA ASP A 17 38.65 -10.58 8.24
C ASP A 17 39.54 -11.77 8.60
N SER A 18 39.65 -12.75 7.71
CA SER A 18 40.59 -13.86 7.81
C SER A 18 42.04 -13.42 7.57
N LYS A 19 42.99 -14.14 8.19
CA LYS A 19 44.43 -13.87 8.05
C LYS A 19 45.18 -15.13 7.67
N THR A 20 45.96 -15.06 6.60
CA THR A 20 46.90 -16.13 6.25
C THR A 20 48.09 -16.12 7.22
N ILE A 21 48.16 -17.09 8.13
CA ILE A 21 49.23 -17.27 9.12
C ILE A 21 50.48 -17.88 8.45
N LYS A 22 50.28 -18.83 7.55
CA LYS A 22 51.34 -19.49 6.78
C LYS A 22 50.86 -19.64 5.35
N VAL A 23 51.67 -19.15 4.40
CA VAL A 23 51.44 -19.42 2.98
C VAL A 23 52.01 -20.81 2.68
N GLY A 24 51.16 -21.74 2.32
CA GLY A 24 51.55 -23.04 1.79
C GLY A 24 52.21 -22.84 0.43
N LYS A 25 53.28 -23.58 0.15
CA LYS A 25 54.02 -23.40 -1.11
C LYS A 25 54.21 -24.72 -1.83
N LEU A 26 53.22 -25.08 -2.65
CA LEU A 26 53.42 -26.02 -3.74
C LEU A 26 54.10 -25.26 -4.90
N SER A 27 55.37 -25.56 -5.23
CA SER A 27 56.01 -24.88 -6.36
C SER A 27 55.65 -25.53 -7.69
N LYS A 28 55.54 -24.72 -8.76
CA LYS A 28 55.23 -25.20 -10.11
C LYS A 28 56.28 -26.19 -10.61
N GLU A 29 57.54 -25.97 -10.26
CA GLU A 29 58.66 -26.84 -10.61
C GLU A 29 58.56 -28.19 -9.89
N PHE A 30 58.25 -28.17 -8.58
CA PHE A 30 58.06 -29.37 -7.79
C PHE A 30 56.86 -30.19 -8.31
N PHE A 31 55.73 -29.53 -8.54
CA PHE A 31 54.54 -30.22 -9.03
C PHE A 31 54.73 -30.74 -10.46
N SER A 32 55.42 -30.01 -11.33
CA SER A 32 55.81 -30.50 -12.66
C SER A 32 56.69 -31.73 -12.60
N TYR A 33 57.67 -31.77 -11.69
CA TYR A 33 58.51 -32.95 -11.47
C TYR A 33 57.69 -34.11 -10.88
N PHE A 34 56.79 -33.82 -9.95
CA PHE A 34 55.89 -34.80 -9.36
C PHE A 34 55.01 -35.47 -10.45
N LEU A 35 54.39 -34.67 -11.34
CA LEU A 35 53.61 -35.17 -12.48
C LEU A 35 54.44 -36.05 -13.43
N GLU A 36 55.75 -35.81 -13.56
CA GLU A 36 56.63 -36.67 -14.35
C GLU A 36 56.87 -38.04 -13.70
N SER A 37 56.92 -38.08 -12.36
CA SER A 37 57.23 -39.28 -11.59
C SER A 37 56.04 -40.20 -11.31
N LEU A 38 54.82 -39.84 -11.72
CA LEU A 38 53.57 -40.55 -11.38
C LEU A 38 53.61 -42.06 -11.65
N THR A 39 54.05 -42.47 -12.84
CA THR A 39 54.10 -43.90 -13.23
C THR A 39 55.18 -44.69 -12.49
N SER A 40 56.22 -44.01 -11.99
CA SER A 40 57.25 -44.65 -11.17
C SER A 40 56.81 -44.84 -9.71
N GLN A 41 55.76 -44.12 -9.29
CA GLN A 41 55.20 -44.17 -7.94
C GLN A 41 53.85 -44.91 -7.87
N SER A 42 53.39 -45.51 -8.98
CA SER A 42 52.09 -46.17 -9.09
C SER A 42 50.89 -45.29 -8.69
N LYS A 43 50.94 -44.00 -9.04
CA LYS A 43 49.91 -42.97 -8.69
C LYS A 43 48.96 -42.64 -9.84
N GLU A 44 48.73 -43.56 -10.76
CA GLU A 44 47.89 -43.32 -11.95
C GLU A 44 46.43 -43.04 -11.58
N LYS A 45 45.91 -43.69 -10.54
CA LYS A 45 44.51 -43.53 -10.10
C LYS A 45 44.28 -42.19 -9.42
N GLU A 46 45.23 -41.73 -8.61
CA GLU A 46 45.23 -40.39 -8.02
C GLU A 46 45.37 -39.30 -9.09
N PHE A 47 46.10 -39.57 -10.17
CA PHE A 47 46.19 -38.68 -11.32
C PHE A 47 44.86 -38.56 -12.07
N GLU A 48 44.11 -39.65 -12.21
CA GLU A 48 42.75 -39.62 -12.77
C GLU A 48 41.78 -38.79 -11.90
N ASP A 49 41.80 -38.99 -10.57
CA ASP A 49 40.98 -38.19 -9.64
C ASP A 49 41.34 -36.70 -9.68
N PHE A 50 42.64 -36.38 -9.71
CA PHE A 50 43.13 -35.01 -9.85
C PHE A 50 42.67 -34.38 -11.17
N CYS A 51 42.84 -35.08 -12.30
CA CYS A 51 42.40 -34.59 -13.61
C CYS A 51 40.89 -34.35 -13.62
N ARG A 52 40.09 -35.26 -13.06
CA ARG A 52 38.64 -35.08 -12.94
C ARG A 52 38.28 -33.81 -12.18
N LYS A 53 38.82 -33.60 -10.98
CA LYS A 53 38.55 -32.39 -10.16
C LYS A 53 38.95 -31.11 -10.87
N ILE A 54 40.09 -31.11 -11.57
CA ILE A 54 40.52 -29.95 -12.36
C ILE A 54 39.61 -29.71 -13.55
N ILE A 55 39.13 -30.76 -14.24
CA ILE A 55 38.18 -30.63 -15.36
C ILE A 55 36.83 -30.12 -14.85
N GLU A 56 36.34 -30.61 -13.71
CA GLU A 56 35.12 -30.12 -13.05
C GLU A 56 35.20 -28.62 -12.74
N ALA A 57 36.36 -28.16 -12.26
CA ALA A 57 36.60 -26.76 -11.92
C ALA A 57 36.88 -25.84 -13.13
N THR A 58 37.19 -26.38 -14.33
CA THR A 58 37.66 -25.57 -15.47
C THR A 58 36.93 -25.76 -16.78
N ILE A 59 36.33 -26.92 -17.02
CA ILE A 59 35.71 -27.29 -18.30
C ILE A 59 34.20 -27.52 -18.15
N CYS A 60 33.79 -28.40 -17.25
CA CYS A 60 32.38 -28.72 -17.00
C CYS A 60 32.19 -29.51 -15.70
N PRO A 61 31.24 -29.15 -14.82
CA PRO A 61 31.06 -29.80 -13.53
C PRO A 61 30.24 -31.10 -13.57
N ASN A 62 29.64 -31.46 -14.71
CA ASN A 62 28.76 -32.64 -14.88
C ASN A 62 29.52 -33.89 -15.35
N LEU A 63 30.55 -34.32 -14.63
CA LEU A 63 31.31 -35.54 -14.95
C LEU A 63 30.82 -36.76 -14.16
N LEU A 64 30.75 -37.93 -14.81
CA LEU A 64 30.51 -39.19 -14.12
C LEU A 64 31.81 -39.77 -13.53
N PRO A 65 31.81 -40.17 -12.24
CA PRO A 65 32.91 -40.92 -11.67
C PRO A 65 32.88 -42.37 -12.20
N GLN A 66 34.04 -42.94 -12.53
CA GLN A 66 34.12 -44.35 -12.91
C GLN A 66 33.95 -45.24 -11.65
N THR A 67 32.76 -45.81 -11.48
CA THR A 67 32.46 -46.76 -10.39
C THR A 67 32.35 -48.19 -10.95
N GLY A 68 33.49 -48.88 -11.07
CA GLY A 68 33.55 -50.30 -11.44
C GLY A 68 34.88 -50.94 -11.03
N PRO A 69 34.94 -52.27 -10.81
CA PRO A 69 36.20 -52.98 -10.61
C PRO A 69 37.05 -52.86 -11.88
N THR A 70 38.36 -52.68 -11.72
CA THR A 70 39.37 -52.53 -12.79
C THR A 70 39.53 -53.76 -13.71
N GLY A 71 38.59 -54.70 -13.67
CA GLY A 71 38.47 -55.84 -14.59
C GLY A 71 37.00 -56.21 -14.79
N GLY A 72 36.44 -55.82 -15.94
CA GLY A 72 35.17 -56.34 -16.47
C GLY A 72 33.94 -55.47 -16.23
N GLY A 73 33.68 -54.54 -17.14
CA GLY A 73 32.47 -53.70 -17.16
C GLY A 73 32.77 -52.36 -17.84
N ASP A 74 32.97 -52.39 -19.15
CA ASP A 74 33.75 -51.38 -19.89
C ASP A 74 32.86 -50.25 -20.42
N SER A 75 32.80 -49.12 -19.70
CA SER A 75 32.39 -47.84 -20.31
C SER A 75 33.43 -47.32 -21.31
N LYS A 76 34.61 -47.96 -21.43
CA LYS A 76 35.72 -47.65 -22.38
C LYS A 76 36.25 -46.21 -22.36
N VAL A 77 35.76 -45.37 -21.44
CA VAL A 77 36.19 -43.99 -21.13
C VAL A 77 36.58 -43.88 -19.66
N ASP A 78 37.48 -42.95 -19.34
CA ASP A 78 37.91 -42.69 -17.96
C ASP A 78 36.93 -41.76 -17.22
N SER A 79 36.27 -40.86 -17.96
CA SER A 79 35.07 -40.13 -17.51
C SER A 79 34.26 -39.66 -18.73
N GLU A 80 33.00 -39.29 -18.53
CA GLU A 80 32.15 -38.67 -19.55
C GLU A 80 31.24 -37.61 -18.94
N THR A 81 30.81 -36.62 -19.74
CA THR A 81 29.70 -35.75 -19.32
C THR A 81 28.41 -36.55 -19.27
N TYR A 82 27.56 -36.23 -18.29
CA TYR A 82 26.17 -36.66 -18.31
C TYR A 82 25.24 -35.48 -18.60
N PRO A 83 24.16 -35.67 -19.36
CA PRO A 83 23.24 -34.59 -19.65
C PRO A 83 22.62 -34.07 -18.35
N VAL A 84 22.59 -32.75 -18.21
CA VAL A 84 21.90 -32.05 -17.12
C VAL A 84 20.87 -31.10 -17.70
N SER A 85 19.87 -30.72 -16.90
CA SER A 85 18.92 -29.70 -17.33
C SER A 85 19.63 -28.38 -17.62
N GLU A 86 19.04 -27.59 -18.54
CA GLU A 86 19.52 -26.23 -18.83
C GLU A 86 19.53 -25.38 -17.56
N SER A 87 18.53 -25.55 -16.68
CA SER A 87 18.45 -24.91 -15.36
C SER A 87 19.67 -25.20 -14.48
N ILE A 88 20.17 -26.45 -14.44
CA ILE A 88 21.39 -26.78 -13.68
C ILE A 88 22.61 -26.11 -14.32
N ALA A 89 22.73 -26.15 -15.64
CA ALA A 89 23.86 -25.57 -16.36
C ALA A 89 23.97 -24.05 -16.19
N GLU A 90 22.84 -23.37 -16.03
CA GLU A 90 22.76 -21.93 -15.80
C GLU A 90 23.36 -21.49 -14.46
N THR A 91 23.32 -22.37 -13.45
CA THR A 91 23.89 -22.12 -12.11
C THR A 91 25.41 -22.17 -12.09
N TRP A 92 26.04 -22.79 -13.08
CA TRP A 92 27.47 -23.05 -13.10
C TRP A 92 28.27 -21.75 -13.19
N LEU A 93 29.25 -21.64 -12.28
CA LEU A 93 30.27 -20.59 -12.33
C LEU A 93 31.32 -20.86 -13.42
N TYR A 94 31.64 -22.14 -13.67
CA TYR A 94 32.70 -22.54 -14.58
C TYR A 94 32.18 -23.45 -15.70
N GLY A 95 32.77 -23.31 -16.89
CA GLY A 95 32.56 -24.21 -18.02
C GLY A 95 31.68 -23.67 -19.16
N TYR A 96 31.60 -24.44 -20.24
CA TYR A 96 30.79 -24.10 -21.43
C TYR A 96 29.32 -24.46 -21.20
N ASN A 97 28.64 -23.66 -20.36
CA ASN A 97 27.25 -23.88 -19.97
C ASN A 97 26.28 -24.12 -21.14
N SER A 98 26.49 -23.49 -22.30
CA SER A 98 25.63 -23.61 -23.49
C SER A 98 25.78 -24.91 -24.29
N SER A 99 26.79 -25.72 -24.01
CA SER A 99 27.11 -26.93 -24.81
C SER A 99 27.33 -28.16 -23.95
N ALA A 100 28.04 -28.03 -22.82
CA ALA A 100 28.38 -29.15 -21.95
C ALA A 100 27.17 -29.82 -21.27
N HIS A 101 26.03 -29.13 -21.20
CA HIS A 101 24.80 -29.62 -20.60
C HIS A 101 24.01 -30.58 -21.49
N SER A 102 24.09 -30.39 -22.81
CA SER A 102 23.33 -31.13 -23.82
C SER A 102 24.21 -32.06 -24.66
N GLU A 103 25.49 -31.73 -24.83
CA GLU A 103 26.44 -32.56 -25.57
C GLU A 103 27.08 -33.62 -24.67
N ARG A 104 27.32 -34.81 -25.23
CA ARG A 104 28.09 -35.86 -24.56
C ARG A 104 29.56 -35.74 -24.94
N TRP A 105 30.43 -35.57 -23.95
CA TRP A 105 31.87 -35.47 -24.13
C TRP A 105 32.56 -36.62 -23.43
N ALA A 106 33.58 -37.19 -24.08
CA ALA A 106 34.36 -38.28 -23.52
C ALA A 106 35.73 -37.78 -23.04
N PHE A 107 36.19 -38.27 -21.90
CA PHE A 107 37.49 -37.94 -21.33
C PHE A 107 38.35 -39.21 -21.22
N ALA A 108 39.55 -39.13 -21.77
CA ALA A 108 40.59 -40.14 -21.65
C ALA A 108 41.81 -39.53 -20.94
N ILE A 109 42.33 -40.18 -19.91
CA ILE A 109 43.39 -39.70 -19.05
C ILE A 109 44.56 -40.69 -19.12
N SER A 110 45.77 -40.18 -19.36
CA SER A 110 46.94 -41.06 -19.40
C SER A 110 48.21 -40.44 -18.84
N ALA A 111 48.85 -41.19 -17.94
CA ALA A 111 50.18 -40.89 -17.42
C ALA A 111 51.33 -41.50 -18.25
N LYS A 112 51.05 -42.19 -19.36
CA LYS A 112 52.07 -42.93 -20.14
C LYS A 112 53.05 -42.01 -20.87
N LYS A 113 54.34 -42.37 -20.85
CA LYS A 113 55.42 -41.67 -21.56
C LYS A 113 55.20 -41.63 -23.08
N ASP A 114 54.83 -42.76 -23.67
CA ASP A 114 54.44 -42.84 -25.08
C ASP A 114 52.97 -42.46 -25.28
N TRP A 115 52.67 -41.16 -25.13
CA TRP A 115 51.30 -40.63 -25.16
C TRP A 115 50.62 -40.76 -26.54
N LYS A 116 51.35 -40.66 -27.66
CA LYS A 116 50.76 -40.64 -29.02
C LYS A 116 50.10 -41.97 -29.42
N PRO A 117 50.74 -43.15 -29.25
CA PRO A 117 50.06 -44.43 -29.48
C PRO A 117 48.87 -44.67 -28.53
N LYS A 118 48.98 -44.18 -27.28
CA LYS A 118 47.92 -44.31 -26.27
C LYS A 118 46.70 -43.45 -26.62
N LEU A 119 46.90 -42.20 -27.03
CA LEU A 119 45.87 -41.32 -27.60
C LEU A 119 45.12 -42.01 -28.73
N LYS A 120 45.83 -42.54 -29.74
CA LYS A 120 45.19 -43.24 -30.87
C LYS A 120 44.38 -44.46 -30.42
N SER A 121 44.94 -45.25 -29.49
CA SER A 121 44.26 -46.42 -28.92
C SER A 121 42.98 -46.03 -28.17
N ASP A 122 43.03 -45.00 -27.32
CA ASP A 122 41.89 -44.61 -26.50
C ASP A 122 40.82 -43.91 -27.34
N VAL A 123 41.20 -43.01 -28.25
CA VAL A 123 40.28 -42.39 -29.22
C VAL A 123 39.57 -43.46 -30.07
N LYS A 124 40.31 -44.46 -30.57
CA LYS A 124 39.70 -45.58 -31.32
C LYS A 124 38.73 -46.40 -30.48
N LYS A 125 39.02 -46.63 -29.19
CA LYS A 125 38.09 -47.32 -28.28
C LYS A 125 36.82 -46.50 -28.06
N ILE A 126 36.97 -45.19 -27.81
CA ILE A 126 35.85 -44.27 -27.57
C ILE A 126 34.95 -44.20 -28.80
N ILE A 127 35.53 -44.08 -29.99
CA ILE A 127 34.79 -44.08 -31.26
C ILE A 127 34.11 -45.42 -31.50
N GLY A 128 34.82 -46.54 -31.27
CA GLY A 128 34.21 -47.86 -31.35
C GLY A 128 33.00 -47.99 -30.41
N THR A 129 33.08 -47.48 -29.18
CA THR A 129 31.92 -47.42 -28.27
C THR A 129 30.83 -46.47 -28.79
N ASN A 130 31.22 -45.35 -29.39
CA ASN A 130 30.29 -44.37 -29.95
C ASN A 130 29.47 -44.97 -31.09
N GLU A 131 30.10 -45.76 -31.97
CA GLU A 131 29.49 -46.44 -33.11
C GLU A 131 28.74 -47.71 -32.72
N GLU A 132 29.30 -48.54 -31.81
CA GLU A 132 28.71 -49.83 -31.40
C GLU A 132 27.52 -49.67 -30.43
N GLN A 133 27.55 -48.64 -29.58
CA GLN A 133 26.56 -48.44 -28.51
C GLN A 133 25.76 -47.13 -28.65
N ASP A 134 25.88 -46.43 -29.78
CA ASP A 134 25.21 -45.16 -30.09
C ASP A 134 25.27 -44.14 -28.93
N ARG A 135 26.49 -43.93 -28.40
CA ARG A 135 26.69 -43.08 -27.21
C ARG A 135 26.46 -41.59 -27.50
N GLY A 136 26.64 -41.15 -28.74
CA GLY A 136 26.40 -39.77 -29.19
C GLY A 136 27.48 -38.76 -28.77
N TYR A 137 28.74 -39.17 -28.61
CA TYR A 137 29.83 -38.23 -28.27
C TYR A 137 30.09 -37.23 -29.40
N THR A 138 30.18 -35.94 -29.07
CA THR A 138 30.52 -34.86 -30.01
C THR A 138 31.98 -34.40 -29.90
N LYS A 139 32.61 -34.64 -28.74
CA LYS A 139 33.95 -34.18 -28.39
C LYS A 139 34.70 -35.18 -27.52
N ILE A 140 36.01 -35.30 -27.74
CA ILE A 140 36.91 -36.14 -26.94
C ILE A 140 38.06 -35.29 -26.40
N PHE A 141 38.25 -35.31 -25.08
CA PHE A 141 39.39 -34.72 -24.41
C PHE A 141 40.38 -35.81 -24.00
N PHE A 142 41.64 -35.66 -24.42
CA PHE A 142 42.73 -36.51 -23.99
C PHE A 142 43.68 -35.73 -23.07
N ILE A 143 43.75 -36.15 -21.82
CA ILE A 143 44.54 -35.49 -20.79
C ILE A 143 45.81 -36.30 -20.54
N THR A 144 46.96 -35.64 -20.57
CA THR A 144 48.24 -36.31 -20.35
C THR A 144 49.17 -35.54 -19.43
N ASN A 145 49.87 -36.27 -18.57
CA ASN A 145 50.96 -35.72 -17.78
C ASN A 145 52.24 -35.47 -18.62
N GLN A 146 52.24 -35.62 -19.95
CA GLN A 146 53.42 -35.38 -20.78
C GLN A 146 53.43 -33.95 -21.35
N PHE A 147 54.62 -33.40 -21.61
CA PHE A 147 54.73 -32.16 -22.39
C PHE A 147 54.51 -32.46 -23.87
N VAL A 148 53.60 -31.73 -24.51
CA VAL A 148 53.31 -31.89 -25.94
C VAL A 148 53.57 -30.57 -26.66
N SER A 149 54.56 -30.54 -27.54
CA SER A 149 54.83 -29.34 -28.35
C SER A 149 53.62 -28.99 -29.23
N ASP A 150 53.32 -27.69 -29.39
CA ASP A 150 52.19 -27.19 -30.17
C ASP A 150 52.04 -27.84 -31.54
N LYS A 151 53.15 -27.98 -32.28
CA LYS A 151 53.16 -28.64 -33.59
C LYS A 151 52.66 -30.08 -33.53
N LYS A 152 53.20 -30.89 -32.61
CA LYS A 152 52.82 -32.31 -32.44
C LYS A 152 51.39 -32.47 -31.92
N ARG A 153 50.92 -31.53 -31.09
CA ARG A 153 49.53 -31.49 -30.61
C ARG A 153 48.58 -31.24 -31.77
N ALA A 154 48.79 -30.15 -32.51
CA ALA A 154 47.95 -29.78 -33.64
C ALA A 154 47.94 -30.86 -34.73
N GLU A 155 49.11 -31.42 -35.07
CA GLU A 155 49.22 -32.54 -36.02
C GLU A 155 48.40 -33.76 -35.57
N ALA A 156 48.43 -34.12 -34.29
CA ALA A 156 47.68 -35.27 -33.76
C ALA A 156 46.17 -35.01 -33.65
N GLU A 157 45.76 -33.81 -33.22
CA GLU A 157 44.35 -33.39 -33.19
C GLU A 157 43.77 -33.37 -34.61
N ASP A 158 44.46 -32.76 -35.57
CA ASP A 158 43.97 -32.65 -36.95
C ASP A 158 43.97 -33.99 -37.70
N GLU A 159 44.97 -34.85 -37.45
CA GLU A 159 45.01 -36.22 -37.99
C GLU A 159 43.77 -37.00 -37.56
N LEU A 160 43.46 -37.01 -36.26
CA LEU A 160 42.33 -37.77 -35.72
C LEU A 160 40.96 -37.10 -36.00
N ARG A 161 40.88 -35.76 -36.01
CA ARG A 161 39.67 -35.02 -36.38
C ARG A 161 39.29 -35.29 -37.85
N LYS A 162 40.27 -35.40 -38.75
CA LYS A 162 40.05 -35.78 -40.16
C LYS A 162 39.65 -37.24 -40.31
N GLU A 163 40.27 -38.14 -39.54
CA GLU A 163 40.00 -39.58 -39.61
C GLU A 163 38.60 -39.94 -39.09
N HIS A 164 38.13 -39.25 -38.04
CA HIS A 164 36.95 -39.67 -37.28
C HIS A 164 35.82 -38.64 -37.17
N GLN A 165 35.97 -37.45 -37.76
CA GLN A 165 34.95 -36.38 -37.81
C GLN A 165 34.41 -35.94 -36.42
N LEU A 166 35.16 -36.14 -35.34
CA LEU A 166 34.85 -35.67 -33.99
C LEU A 166 35.88 -34.63 -33.52
N ASP A 167 35.45 -33.66 -32.70
CA ASP A 167 36.40 -32.69 -32.14
C ASP A 167 37.28 -33.35 -31.07
N ILE A 168 38.59 -33.33 -31.27
CA ILE A 168 39.56 -33.95 -30.37
C ILE A 168 40.49 -32.88 -29.82
N ARG A 169 40.67 -32.87 -28.51
CA ARG A 169 41.50 -31.88 -27.77
C ARG A 169 42.48 -32.55 -26.84
N ILE A 170 43.74 -32.17 -26.92
CA ILE A 170 44.81 -32.68 -26.06
C ILE A 170 45.12 -31.63 -24.99
N LEU A 171 44.93 -32.01 -23.73
CA LEU A 171 45.28 -31.22 -22.56
C LEU A 171 46.56 -31.81 -21.95
N ASP A 172 47.68 -31.14 -22.18
CA ASP A 172 49.01 -31.64 -21.83
C ASP A 172 49.45 -31.18 -20.43
N ARG A 173 50.68 -31.54 -20.03
CA ARG A 173 51.25 -31.13 -18.73
C ARG A 173 51.25 -29.61 -18.58
N THR A 174 51.45 -28.85 -19.66
CA THR A 174 51.41 -27.38 -19.63
C THR A 174 50.05 -26.89 -19.18
N TRP A 175 48.98 -27.41 -19.79
CA TRP A 175 47.60 -27.09 -19.42
C TRP A 175 47.29 -27.48 -17.96
N LEU A 176 47.71 -28.66 -17.52
CA LEU A 176 47.51 -29.10 -16.13
C LEU A 176 48.20 -28.18 -15.14
N LEU A 177 49.46 -27.83 -15.39
CA LEU A 177 50.21 -26.91 -14.52
C LEU A 177 49.55 -25.52 -14.49
N GLU A 178 49.17 -24.97 -15.64
CA GLU A 178 48.51 -23.67 -15.69
C GLU A 178 47.20 -23.65 -14.91
N ASN A 179 46.37 -24.69 -15.03
CA ASN A 179 45.08 -24.74 -14.34
C ASN A 179 45.18 -25.16 -12.87
N THR A 180 46.24 -25.88 -12.46
CA THR A 180 46.50 -26.17 -11.04
C THR A 180 46.87 -24.91 -10.26
N PHE A 181 47.69 -24.05 -10.89
CA PHE A 181 48.20 -22.83 -10.26
C PHE A 181 47.32 -21.60 -10.56
N LYS A 182 46.13 -21.81 -11.13
CA LYS A 182 45.06 -20.80 -11.21
C LYS A 182 44.09 -20.98 -10.05
N ASN A 183 43.55 -19.87 -9.56
CA ASN A 183 42.56 -19.82 -8.47
C ASN A 183 43.05 -20.65 -7.25
N ASP A 184 42.13 -21.34 -6.57
CA ASP A 184 42.42 -22.19 -5.41
C ASP A 184 42.63 -23.68 -5.76
N ASN A 185 42.89 -23.97 -7.05
CA ASN A 185 42.91 -25.34 -7.59
C ASN A 185 44.09 -26.19 -7.07
N GLN A 186 45.09 -25.57 -6.45
CA GLN A 186 46.22 -26.28 -5.83
C GLN A 186 45.75 -27.25 -4.75
N LYS A 187 44.64 -26.95 -4.08
CA LYS A 187 44.01 -27.83 -3.10
C LYS A 187 43.52 -29.14 -3.71
N PHE A 188 43.11 -29.14 -4.99
CA PHE A 188 42.76 -30.38 -5.69
C PHE A 188 43.98 -31.27 -5.89
N ALA A 189 45.14 -30.70 -6.21
CA ALA A 189 46.39 -31.46 -6.30
C ALA A 189 46.82 -32.01 -4.93
N ILE A 190 46.81 -31.17 -3.90
CA ILE A 190 47.22 -31.56 -2.54
C ILE A 190 46.33 -32.68 -2.01
N SER A 191 45.00 -32.55 -2.15
CA SER A 191 44.03 -33.56 -1.70
C SER A 191 44.05 -34.83 -2.54
N ALA A 192 44.04 -34.74 -3.88
CA ALA A 192 43.98 -35.93 -4.75
C ALA A 192 45.23 -36.81 -4.62
N PHE A 193 46.41 -36.19 -4.44
CA PHE A 193 47.68 -36.93 -4.30
C PHE A 193 48.07 -37.25 -2.86
N ASN A 194 47.23 -36.90 -1.87
CA ASN A 194 47.50 -37.01 -0.43
C ASN A 194 48.86 -36.39 -0.05
N MET A 195 49.13 -35.16 -0.53
CA MET A 195 50.34 -34.43 -0.18
C MET A 195 50.26 -33.87 1.24
N SER A 196 51.39 -33.41 1.79
CA SER A 196 51.42 -32.83 3.14
C SER A 196 50.53 -31.59 3.25
N ASP A 197 49.76 -31.51 4.34
CA ASP A 197 48.93 -30.34 4.68
C ASP A 197 49.77 -29.05 4.85
N GLU A 198 51.08 -29.16 5.06
CA GLU A 198 51.99 -28.01 5.10
C GLU A 198 52.09 -27.25 3.78
N LEU A 199 51.62 -27.85 2.68
CA LEU A 199 51.54 -27.23 1.34
C LEU A 199 50.28 -26.39 1.16
N ASN A 200 49.30 -26.50 2.06
CA ASN A 200 48.12 -25.63 2.10
C ASN A 200 48.40 -24.35 2.89
N ASP A 201 47.67 -23.28 2.56
CA ASP A 201 47.64 -22.08 3.37
C ASP A 201 47.02 -22.40 4.74
N VAL A 202 47.67 -21.95 5.82
CA VAL A 202 47.08 -21.95 7.16
C VAL A 202 46.42 -20.60 7.34
N ILE A 203 45.10 -20.60 7.31
CA ILE A 203 44.26 -19.39 7.45
C ILE A 203 43.66 -19.39 8.85
N GLU A 204 43.88 -18.30 9.59
CA GLU A 204 43.06 -17.95 10.75
C GLU A 204 41.76 -17.37 10.22
N GLU A 205 40.70 -18.17 10.23
CA GLU A 205 39.40 -17.70 9.74
C GLU A 205 38.79 -16.69 10.72
N GLY A 206 38.43 -15.53 10.19
CA GLY A 206 37.69 -14.52 10.94
C GLY A 206 36.24 -14.95 11.14
N THR A 207 35.61 -14.46 12.21
CA THR A 207 34.24 -14.86 12.56
C THR A 207 33.23 -14.46 11.47
N ARG A 208 33.43 -13.32 10.79
CA ARG A 208 32.51 -12.87 9.74
C ARG A 208 32.67 -13.70 8.48
N ASP A 209 33.91 -14.05 8.11
CA ASP A 209 34.14 -14.90 6.95
C ASP A 209 33.57 -16.32 7.11
N ILE A 210 33.56 -16.87 8.34
CA ILE A 210 32.88 -18.15 8.63
C ILE A 210 31.37 -18.02 8.36
N GLU A 211 30.72 -16.97 8.87
CA GLU A 211 29.29 -16.74 8.66
C GLU A 211 28.95 -16.49 7.18
N ARG A 212 29.79 -15.71 6.48
CA ARG A 212 29.69 -15.47 5.03
C ARG A 212 29.76 -16.75 4.23
N LYS A 213 30.74 -17.62 4.49
CA LYS A 213 30.86 -18.92 3.80
C LYS A 213 29.64 -19.81 4.05
N ARG A 214 29.16 -19.88 5.29
CA ARG A 214 27.94 -20.63 5.62
C ARG A 214 26.74 -20.12 4.82
N TYR A 215 26.54 -18.80 4.80
CA TYR A 215 25.41 -18.20 4.07
C TYR A 215 25.56 -18.36 2.55
N LEU A 216 26.79 -18.28 2.03
CA LEU A 216 27.07 -18.56 0.63
C LEU A 216 26.74 -20.01 0.25
N ASP A 217 27.09 -20.98 1.09
CA ASP A 217 26.74 -22.39 0.87
C ASP A 217 25.21 -22.61 0.85
N GLU A 218 24.45 -21.85 1.66
CA GLU A 218 22.98 -21.87 1.64
C GLU A 218 22.45 -21.29 0.32
N ILE A 219 22.99 -20.15 -0.13
CA ILE A 219 22.64 -19.52 -1.40
C ILE A 219 22.90 -20.45 -2.58
N GLU A 220 24.10 -21.05 -2.66
CA GLU A 220 24.47 -21.93 -3.78
C GLU A 220 23.62 -23.21 -3.79
N LYS A 221 23.24 -23.77 -2.63
CA LYS A 221 22.31 -24.90 -2.54
C LYS A 221 20.92 -24.55 -3.03
N GLU A 222 20.43 -23.36 -2.70
CA GLU A 222 19.12 -22.91 -3.15
C GLU A 222 19.10 -22.69 -4.67
N LEU A 223 20.13 -22.02 -5.20
CA LEU A 223 20.28 -21.78 -6.64
C LEU A 223 20.34 -23.07 -7.48
N GLN A 224 20.77 -24.22 -6.92
CA GLN A 224 20.73 -25.51 -7.63
C GLN A 224 19.31 -25.92 -8.06
N ASN A 225 18.26 -25.36 -7.46
CA ASN A 225 16.86 -25.67 -7.74
C ASN A 225 16.12 -24.51 -8.43
N LEU A 226 16.74 -23.86 -9.43
CA LEU A 226 16.17 -22.67 -10.11
C LEU A 226 14.69 -22.81 -10.52
N GLU A 227 14.26 -23.99 -10.96
CA GLU A 227 12.88 -24.24 -11.44
C GLU A 227 11.82 -24.08 -10.34
N GLN A 228 12.20 -24.23 -9.08
CA GLN A 228 11.32 -24.05 -7.92
C GLN A 228 11.36 -22.61 -7.38
N LEU A 229 12.31 -21.80 -7.84
CA LEU A 229 12.49 -20.44 -7.36
C LEU A 229 11.73 -19.43 -8.21
N LYS A 230 11.16 -18.44 -7.53
CA LYS A 230 10.60 -17.26 -8.19
C LYS A 230 11.71 -16.45 -8.85
N PRO A 231 11.48 -15.82 -10.02
CA PRO A 231 12.46 -14.95 -10.68
C PRO A 231 13.10 -13.90 -9.75
N ALA A 232 12.29 -13.27 -8.90
CA ALA A 232 12.77 -12.28 -7.91
C ALA A 232 13.76 -12.89 -6.89
N ARG A 233 13.52 -14.13 -6.44
CA ARG A 233 14.43 -14.86 -5.53
C ARG A 233 15.76 -15.16 -6.20
N ILE A 234 15.75 -15.59 -7.46
CA ILE A 234 16.96 -15.87 -8.24
C ILE A 234 17.85 -14.63 -8.32
N ILE A 235 17.28 -13.47 -8.68
CA ILE A 235 18.02 -12.20 -8.76
C ILE A 235 18.61 -11.82 -7.39
N LYS A 236 17.79 -11.94 -6.33
CA LYS A 236 18.21 -11.60 -4.96
C LYS A 236 19.39 -12.45 -4.49
N LEU A 237 19.28 -13.77 -4.62
CA LEU A 237 20.33 -14.74 -4.28
C LEU A 237 21.62 -14.46 -5.07
N SER A 238 21.47 -14.15 -6.37
CA SER A 238 22.59 -13.83 -7.24
C SER A 238 23.34 -12.57 -6.81
N LYS A 239 22.61 -11.51 -6.44
CA LYS A 239 23.20 -10.28 -5.91
C LYS A 239 23.89 -10.52 -4.58
N GLU A 240 23.27 -11.23 -3.66
CA GLU A 240 23.85 -11.59 -2.36
C GLU A 240 25.12 -12.45 -2.52
N SER A 241 25.13 -13.37 -3.48
CA SER A 241 26.31 -14.14 -3.87
C SER A 241 27.46 -13.21 -4.30
N VAL A 242 27.22 -12.23 -5.18
CA VAL A 242 28.22 -11.23 -5.59
C VAL A 242 28.77 -10.47 -4.38
N GLU A 243 27.90 -9.98 -3.49
CA GLU A 243 28.29 -9.24 -2.30
C GLU A 243 29.22 -10.08 -1.40
N ILE A 244 28.86 -11.34 -1.14
CA ILE A 244 29.64 -12.23 -0.26
C ILE A 244 30.96 -12.64 -0.92
N PHE A 245 30.97 -13.04 -2.19
CA PHE A 245 32.20 -13.43 -2.89
C PHE A 245 33.24 -12.29 -2.94
N ARG A 246 32.75 -11.05 -3.07
CA ARG A 246 33.53 -9.83 -3.01
C ARG A 246 34.07 -9.57 -1.60
N GLU A 247 33.22 -9.69 -0.58
CA GLU A 247 33.61 -9.51 0.83
C GLU A 247 34.63 -10.55 1.29
N LEU A 248 34.57 -11.77 0.77
CA LEU A 248 35.56 -12.83 1.01
C LEU A 248 36.89 -12.62 0.27
N GLU A 249 37.02 -11.56 -0.53
CA GLU A 249 38.21 -11.25 -1.34
C GLU A 249 38.68 -12.43 -2.21
N THR A 250 37.73 -13.13 -2.85
CA THR A 250 38.05 -14.27 -3.72
C THR A 250 38.91 -13.88 -4.92
N ASP A 251 39.51 -14.85 -5.60
CA ASP A 251 40.37 -14.56 -6.75
C ASP A 251 39.58 -13.93 -7.91
N LYS A 252 40.29 -13.19 -8.75
CA LYS A 252 39.72 -12.42 -9.87
C LYS A 252 38.90 -13.28 -10.83
N THR A 253 39.32 -14.51 -11.11
CA THR A 253 38.60 -15.38 -12.06
C THR A 253 37.25 -15.79 -11.49
N THR A 254 37.24 -16.20 -10.21
CA THR A 254 36.03 -16.60 -9.49
C THR A 254 35.00 -15.47 -9.47
N ILE A 255 35.41 -14.27 -9.03
CA ILE A 255 34.47 -13.14 -8.94
C ILE A 255 33.92 -12.71 -10.30
N ILE A 256 34.73 -12.76 -11.37
CA ILE A 256 34.27 -12.44 -12.74
C ILE A 256 33.17 -13.43 -13.14
N ASN A 257 33.35 -14.72 -12.89
CA ASN A 257 32.35 -15.72 -13.20
C ASN A 257 31.04 -15.54 -12.40
N VAL A 258 31.15 -15.15 -11.14
CA VAL A 258 29.98 -14.82 -10.29
C VAL A 258 29.25 -13.58 -10.82
N LEU A 259 29.99 -12.53 -11.20
CA LEU A 259 29.43 -11.31 -11.79
C LEU A 259 28.78 -11.56 -13.15
N GLU A 260 29.39 -12.38 -14.01
CA GLU A 260 28.80 -12.79 -15.29
C GLU A 260 27.54 -13.63 -15.09
N ARG A 261 27.51 -14.53 -14.10
CA ARG A 261 26.28 -15.24 -13.72
C ARG A 261 25.20 -14.25 -13.28
N ASN A 262 25.57 -13.24 -12.48
CA ASN A 262 24.65 -12.21 -12.04
C ASN A 262 24.06 -11.40 -13.20
N LEU A 263 24.88 -11.01 -14.19
CA LEU A 263 24.40 -10.35 -15.41
C LEU A 263 23.43 -11.23 -16.20
N ARG A 264 23.73 -12.52 -16.36
CA ARG A 264 22.84 -13.47 -17.06
C ARG A 264 21.51 -13.61 -16.34
N PHE A 265 21.52 -13.78 -15.02
CA PHE A 265 20.31 -13.91 -14.21
C PHE A 265 19.48 -12.62 -14.22
N ALA A 266 20.10 -11.46 -14.02
CA ALA A 266 19.42 -10.19 -14.09
C ALA A 266 18.79 -9.93 -15.47
N LYS A 267 19.46 -10.33 -16.56
CA LYS A 267 18.91 -10.20 -17.93
C LYS A 267 17.76 -11.18 -18.22
N LYS A 268 17.84 -12.41 -17.72
CA LYS A 268 16.88 -13.48 -18.01
C LYS A 268 15.64 -13.42 -17.12
N TYR A 269 15.84 -13.20 -15.82
CA TYR A 269 14.80 -13.30 -14.80
C TYR A 269 14.37 -11.94 -14.25
N GLY A 270 15.17 -10.88 -14.46
CA GLY A 270 14.93 -9.55 -13.91
C GLY A 270 14.46 -8.51 -14.91
N GLY A 271 14.22 -7.31 -14.38
CA GLY A 271 13.89 -6.13 -15.16
C GLY A 271 15.13 -5.32 -15.57
N VAL A 272 14.88 -4.20 -16.26
CA VAL A 272 15.93 -3.28 -16.72
C VAL A 272 16.76 -2.74 -15.54
N ASN A 273 16.12 -2.44 -14.40
CA ASN A 273 16.80 -1.96 -13.20
C ASN A 273 17.70 -3.03 -12.56
N ASP A 274 17.28 -4.30 -12.56
CA ASP A 274 18.11 -5.40 -12.06
C ASP A 274 19.34 -5.59 -12.94
N HIS A 275 19.19 -5.48 -14.25
CA HIS A 275 20.30 -5.52 -15.20
C HIS A 275 21.27 -4.35 -15.01
N ALA A 276 20.74 -3.14 -14.83
CA ALA A 276 21.55 -1.96 -14.54
C ALA A 276 22.34 -2.11 -13.22
N ASN A 277 21.70 -2.65 -12.17
CA ASN A 277 22.34 -2.97 -10.90
C ASN A 277 23.47 -3.99 -11.07
N ALA A 278 23.23 -5.07 -11.82
CA ALA A 278 24.25 -6.08 -12.05
C ALA A 278 25.48 -5.52 -12.80
N LEU A 279 25.28 -4.62 -13.76
CA LEU A 279 26.36 -3.88 -14.43
C LEU A 279 27.08 -2.93 -13.49
N TYR A 280 26.33 -2.23 -12.62
CA TYR A 280 26.90 -1.35 -11.61
C TYR A 280 27.78 -2.12 -10.63
N ASP A 281 27.28 -3.22 -10.06
CA ASP A 281 28.02 -4.09 -9.15
C ASP A 281 29.28 -4.64 -9.80
N TYR A 282 29.23 -4.97 -11.09
CA TYR A 282 30.40 -5.39 -11.87
C TYR A 282 31.46 -4.31 -11.91
N CYS A 283 31.09 -3.10 -12.33
CA CYS A 283 32.00 -1.96 -12.38
C CYS A 283 32.60 -1.68 -11.00
N TRP A 284 31.74 -1.53 -9.99
CA TRP A 284 32.15 -1.21 -8.63
C TRP A 284 33.16 -2.23 -8.08
N THR A 285 32.89 -3.53 -8.29
CA THR A 285 33.76 -4.62 -7.83
C THR A 285 35.11 -4.62 -8.55
N MET A 286 35.11 -4.49 -9.89
CA MET A 286 36.36 -4.50 -10.68
C MET A 286 37.30 -3.36 -10.30
N LEU A 287 36.77 -2.18 -9.99
CA LEU A 287 37.60 -1.03 -9.61
C LEU A 287 38.11 -1.15 -8.16
N TRP A 288 37.21 -1.35 -7.19
CA TRP A 288 37.55 -1.20 -5.76
C TRP A 288 38.20 -2.43 -5.14
N TRP A 289 38.02 -3.63 -5.69
CA TRP A 289 38.64 -4.86 -5.18
C TRP A 289 39.82 -5.37 -6.02
N TYR A 290 39.83 -5.10 -7.33
CA TYR A 290 40.82 -5.68 -8.25
C TYR A 290 41.59 -4.64 -9.08
N GLU A 291 41.17 -3.37 -9.06
CA GLU A 291 41.84 -2.26 -9.77
C GLU A 291 41.92 -2.46 -11.30
N GLU A 292 40.95 -3.18 -11.87
CA GLU A 292 40.86 -3.59 -13.28
C GLU A 292 40.13 -2.54 -14.13
N ARG A 293 40.87 -1.51 -14.54
CA ARG A 293 40.31 -0.31 -15.19
C ARG A 293 39.76 -0.54 -16.59
N ASP A 294 40.29 -1.51 -17.34
CA ASP A 294 39.82 -1.82 -18.69
C ASP A 294 38.43 -2.48 -18.64
N VAL A 295 38.31 -3.54 -17.82
CA VAL A 295 37.04 -4.25 -17.59
C VAL A 295 35.98 -3.31 -17.00
N TYR A 296 36.39 -2.45 -16.06
CA TYR A 296 35.52 -1.40 -15.53
C TYR A 296 34.95 -0.50 -16.64
N TYR A 297 35.79 -0.02 -17.55
CA TYR A 297 35.35 0.88 -18.61
C TYR A 297 34.44 0.19 -19.63
N ASP A 298 34.76 -1.05 -20.01
CA ASP A 298 33.92 -1.83 -20.93
C ASP A 298 32.50 -2.00 -20.37
N LYS A 299 32.38 -2.37 -19.08
CA LYS A 299 31.10 -2.51 -18.40
C LYS A 299 30.39 -1.18 -18.14
N TYR A 300 31.13 -0.09 -17.91
CA TYR A 300 30.57 1.26 -17.84
C TYR A 300 29.89 1.65 -19.15
N VAL A 301 30.51 1.36 -20.30
CA VAL A 301 29.91 1.64 -21.62
C VAL A 301 28.67 0.78 -21.87
N GLU A 302 28.64 -0.48 -21.42
CA GLU A 302 27.43 -1.31 -21.46
C GLU A 302 26.27 -0.66 -20.66
N LEU A 303 26.54 -0.17 -19.44
CA LEU A 303 25.53 0.53 -18.63
C LEU A 303 25.08 1.84 -19.27
N GLU A 304 26.01 2.61 -19.85
CA GLU A 304 25.68 3.83 -20.56
C GLU A 304 24.75 3.56 -21.76
N ASN A 305 25.00 2.50 -22.52
CA ASN A 305 24.16 2.13 -23.65
C ASN A 305 22.76 1.68 -23.18
N LEU A 306 22.69 0.91 -22.09
CA LEU A 306 21.41 0.57 -21.46
C LEU A 306 20.63 1.82 -21.06
N TYR A 307 21.32 2.83 -20.50
CA TYR A 307 20.69 4.10 -20.15
C TYR A 307 20.20 4.87 -21.39
N LYS A 308 20.98 4.92 -22.47
CA LYS A 308 20.55 5.56 -23.74
C LYS A 308 19.27 4.93 -24.31
N GLU A 309 19.15 3.60 -24.19
CA GLU A 309 17.93 2.87 -24.56
C GLU A 309 16.74 3.16 -23.62
N ASN A 310 17.02 3.64 -22.41
CA ASN A 310 16.05 3.87 -21.34
C ASN A 310 16.17 5.29 -20.74
N ILE A 311 16.23 6.31 -21.59
CA ILE A 311 16.59 7.70 -21.21
C ILE A 311 15.65 8.35 -20.18
N GLU A 312 14.45 7.80 -19.97
CA GLU A 312 13.48 8.25 -18.94
C GLU A 312 13.73 7.63 -17.55
N ASN A 313 14.67 6.69 -17.44
CA ASN A 313 14.93 5.94 -16.21
C ASN A 313 15.96 6.66 -15.32
N TYR A 314 15.46 7.36 -14.31
CA TYR A 314 16.28 8.12 -13.36
C TYR A 314 17.21 7.23 -12.52
N PHE A 315 16.78 6.02 -12.19
CA PHE A 315 17.57 5.07 -11.40
C PHE A 315 18.91 4.76 -12.09
N ILE A 316 18.84 4.41 -13.37
CA ILE A 316 20.03 4.08 -14.17
C ILE A 316 20.94 5.31 -14.30
N LEU A 317 20.37 6.52 -14.48
CA LEU A 317 21.15 7.76 -14.51
C LEU A 317 21.93 7.97 -13.21
N LYS A 318 21.32 7.70 -12.06
CA LYS A 318 21.96 7.85 -10.75
C LYS A 318 23.16 6.90 -10.62
N GLU A 319 22.98 5.61 -10.94
CA GLU A 319 24.07 4.62 -10.93
C GLU A 319 25.18 4.98 -11.92
N LEU A 320 24.81 5.37 -13.15
CA LEU A 320 25.76 5.80 -14.19
C LEU A 320 26.56 7.04 -13.76
N SER A 321 25.91 8.02 -13.12
CA SER A 321 26.58 9.24 -12.64
C SER A 321 27.57 8.94 -11.51
N THR A 322 27.24 7.99 -10.65
CA THR A 322 28.11 7.53 -9.54
C THR A 322 29.37 6.86 -10.09
N LEU A 323 29.22 5.99 -11.09
CA LEU A 323 30.36 5.40 -11.78
C LEU A 323 31.16 6.45 -12.57
N TRP A 324 30.50 7.38 -13.25
CA TRP A 324 31.19 8.42 -13.99
C TRP A 324 32.13 9.26 -13.11
N ILE A 325 31.78 9.52 -11.84
CA ILE A 325 32.66 10.24 -10.90
C ILE A 325 33.98 9.49 -10.71
N THR A 326 33.94 8.16 -10.57
CA THR A 326 35.16 7.35 -10.42
C THR A 326 35.93 7.21 -11.72
N LEU A 327 35.23 7.12 -12.86
CA LEU A 327 35.84 7.17 -14.21
C LEU A 327 36.57 8.49 -14.46
N PHE A 328 35.92 9.62 -14.20
CA PHE A 328 36.47 10.98 -14.37
C PHE A 328 37.69 11.21 -13.49
N SER A 329 37.63 10.75 -12.23
CA SER A 329 38.76 10.84 -11.30
C SER A 329 39.97 10.02 -11.78
N ASN A 330 39.76 8.83 -12.36
CA ASN A 330 40.82 8.00 -12.94
C ASN A 330 41.41 8.62 -14.21
N HIS A 331 40.57 9.21 -15.06
CA HIS A 331 40.98 9.94 -16.24
C HIS A 331 41.84 11.17 -15.90
N SER A 332 41.33 12.02 -15.00
CA SER A 332 41.99 13.27 -14.59
C SER A 332 43.32 13.06 -13.87
N LYS A 333 43.49 11.90 -13.21
CA LYS A 333 44.75 11.51 -12.54
C LYS A 333 45.67 10.68 -13.44
N GLU A 334 45.35 10.57 -14.72
CA GLU A 334 46.12 9.80 -15.72
C GLU A 334 46.31 8.31 -15.34
N LYS A 335 45.44 7.76 -14.49
CA LYS A 335 45.45 6.34 -14.14
C LYS A 335 44.91 5.46 -15.28
N LYS A 336 43.94 6.00 -16.03
CA LYS A 336 43.41 5.42 -17.27
C LYS A 336 42.85 6.55 -18.13
N THR A 337 43.49 6.81 -19.27
CA THR A 337 43.02 7.83 -20.22
C THR A 337 41.85 7.29 -21.04
N ILE A 338 40.76 8.05 -21.10
CA ILE A 338 39.54 7.75 -21.85
C ILE A 338 39.47 8.76 -23.00
N LEU A 339 39.36 8.26 -24.24
CA LEU A 339 39.44 9.11 -25.44
C LEU A 339 38.23 10.03 -25.62
N ASN A 340 37.05 9.54 -25.24
CA ASN A 340 35.75 10.19 -25.43
C ASN A 340 35.13 10.66 -24.11
N MET A 341 35.95 11.06 -23.13
CA MET A 341 35.49 11.47 -21.81
C MET A 341 34.45 12.60 -21.86
N GLU A 342 34.66 13.59 -22.74
CA GLU A 342 33.73 14.71 -22.93
C GLU A 342 32.33 14.25 -23.35
N SER A 343 32.24 13.23 -24.22
CA SER A 343 30.95 12.67 -24.65
C SER A 343 30.19 12.02 -23.51
N HIS A 344 30.89 11.28 -22.64
CA HIS A 344 30.30 10.67 -21.45
C HIS A 344 29.78 11.74 -20.48
N THR A 345 30.54 12.82 -20.28
CA THR A 345 30.12 13.95 -19.45
C THR A 345 28.91 14.68 -20.02
N GLN A 346 28.89 14.96 -21.32
CA GLN A 346 27.77 15.68 -21.95
C GLN A 346 26.45 14.91 -21.83
N LEU A 347 26.48 13.57 -22.00
CA LEU A 347 25.30 12.74 -21.80
C LEU A 347 24.69 12.93 -20.42
N LEU A 348 25.50 12.92 -19.36
CA LEU A 348 25.00 13.14 -18.00
C LEU A 348 24.43 14.54 -17.80
N VAL A 349 25.09 15.56 -18.33
CA VAL A 349 24.61 16.96 -18.26
C VAL A 349 23.23 17.08 -18.91
N ASP A 350 23.09 16.63 -20.15
CA ASP A 350 21.83 16.69 -20.91
C ASP A 350 20.71 15.92 -20.18
N SER A 351 21.05 14.75 -19.63
CA SER A 351 20.14 13.92 -18.87
C SER A 351 19.68 14.54 -17.54
N PHE A 352 20.59 15.11 -16.76
CA PHE A 352 20.22 15.81 -15.53
C PHE A 352 19.37 17.05 -15.83
N ASP A 353 19.72 17.84 -16.85
CA ASP A 353 18.95 19.03 -17.24
C ASP A 353 17.51 18.70 -17.64
N LYS A 354 17.30 17.55 -18.31
CA LYS A 354 15.98 17.01 -18.61
C LYS A 354 15.17 16.74 -17.33
N PHE A 355 15.72 15.99 -16.38
CA PHE A 355 15.00 15.66 -15.14
C PHE A 355 14.81 16.89 -14.22
N ILE A 356 15.77 17.80 -14.17
CA ILE A 356 15.66 19.06 -13.42
C ILE A 356 14.52 19.94 -13.98
N SER A 357 14.26 19.84 -15.28
CA SER A 357 13.19 20.58 -15.97
C SER A 357 11.81 19.92 -15.91
N ASP A 358 11.69 18.73 -15.30
CA ASP A 358 10.44 17.98 -15.16
C ASP A 358 9.46 18.70 -14.22
N ARG A 359 8.37 19.22 -14.79
CA ARG A 359 7.31 19.92 -14.04
C ARG A 359 6.23 18.99 -13.50
N GLU A 360 6.13 17.77 -14.02
CA GLU A 360 5.13 16.79 -13.60
C GLU A 360 5.59 16.03 -12.34
N ASN A 361 6.91 15.85 -12.17
CA ASN A 361 7.49 15.21 -10.97
C ASN A 361 8.46 16.13 -10.20
N PRO A 362 7.98 17.15 -9.46
CA PRO A 362 8.87 18.07 -8.75
C PRO A 362 9.75 17.44 -7.68
N LYS A 363 9.31 16.33 -7.06
CA LYS A 363 10.17 15.57 -6.13
C LYS A 363 11.41 15.04 -6.85
N ARG A 364 11.22 14.38 -8.00
CA ARG A 364 12.30 13.87 -8.85
C ARG A 364 13.15 15.00 -9.43
N ALA A 365 12.55 16.11 -9.86
CA ALA A 365 13.29 17.26 -10.35
C ALA A 365 14.21 17.87 -9.27
N LYS A 366 13.72 17.97 -8.03
CA LYS A 366 14.54 18.38 -6.88
C LYS A 366 15.66 17.38 -6.58
N LEU A 367 15.38 16.08 -6.63
CA LEU A 367 16.37 15.02 -6.45
C LEU A 367 17.46 15.06 -7.54
N ALA A 368 17.07 15.18 -8.81
CA ALA A 368 17.99 15.34 -9.94
C ALA A 368 18.89 16.56 -9.78
N LYS A 369 18.31 17.68 -9.32
CA LYS A 369 19.06 18.90 -9.03
C LYS A 369 20.06 18.71 -7.89
N TYR A 370 19.72 17.90 -6.89
CA TYR A 370 20.59 17.55 -5.77
C TYR A 370 21.73 16.61 -6.22
N ASP A 371 21.41 15.50 -6.88
CA ASP A 371 22.37 14.49 -7.34
C ASP A 371 23.36 15.06 -8.37
N TYR A 372 22.89 15.94 -9.27
CA TYR A 372 23.74 16.60 -10.28
C TYR A 372 24.91 17.38 -9.67
N GLN A 373 24.78 17.87 -8.43
CA GLN A 373 25.87 18.58 -7.78
C GLN A 373 27.12 17.71 -7.60
N MET A 374 26.97 16.38 -7.47
CA MET A 374 28.11 15.46 -7.38
C MET A 374 28.94 15.40 -8.66
N VAL A 375 28.27 15.50 -9.82
CA VAL A 375 28.91 15.61 -11.13
C VAL A 375 29.66 16.95 -11.23
N ARG A 376 29.00 18.05 -10.83
CA ARG A 376 29.57 19.40 -10.88
C ARG A 376 30.76 19.60 -9.95
N LEU A 377 30.82 18.88 -8.83
CA LEU A 377 31.96 18.90 -7.90
C LEU A 377 33.26 18.39 -8.53
N GLN A 378 33.20 17.71 -9.69
CA GLN A 378 34.42 17.33 -10.41
C GLN A 378 35.12 18.52 -11.08
N ASN A 379 34.47 19.68 -11.20
CA ASN A 379 35.05 20.92 -11.72
C ASN A 379 35.24 21.97 -10.59
N PRO A 380 36.49 22.28 -10.18
CA PRO A 380 36.79 23.28 -9.14
C PRO A 380 36.19 24.67 -9.36
N GLU A 381 36.00 25.08 -10.61
CA GLU A 381 35.42 26.39 -10.94
C GLU A 381 33.94 26.49 -10.54
N MET A 382 33.25 25.35 -10.44
CA MET A 382 31.82 25.30 -10.11
C MET A 382 31.55 25.23 -8.60
N TRP A 383 32.56 24.97 -7.76
CA TRP A 383 32.34 24.66 -6.33
C TRP A 383 31.58 25.76 -5.58
N SER A 384 31.89 27.03 -5.84
CA SER A 384 31.15 28.14 -5.22
C SER A 384 29.67 28.13 -5.58
N ASN A 385 29.33 27.84 -6.84
CA ASN A 385 27.94 27.77 -7.27
C ASN A 385 27.24 26.49 -6.79
N VAL A 386 27.97 25.38 -6.66
CA VAL A 386 27.45 24.14 -6.07
C VAL A 386 27.00 24.36 -4.62
N VAL A 387 27.83 25.02 -3.81
CA VAL A 387 27.48 25.38 -2.41
C VAL A 387 26.19 26.20 -2.37
N GLU A 388 26.08 27.24 -3.21
CA GLU A 388 24.85 28.04 -3.33
C GLU A 388 23.64 27.22 -3.74
N LYS A 389 23.81 26.26 -4.65
CA LYS A 389 22.72 25.41 -5.14
C LYS A 389 22.24 24.43 -4.08
N TYR A 390 23.14 23.85 -3.29
CA TYR A 390 22.74 23.04 -2.14
C TYR A 390 21.95 23.87 -1.13
N ILE A 391 22.35 25.11 -0.81
CA ILE A 391 21.59 26.00 0.08
C ILE A 391 20.17 26.21 -0.45
N GLU A 392 20.03 26.50 -1.75
CA GLU A 392 18.73 26.70 -2.40
C GLU A 392 17.83 25.45 -2.27
N ILE A 393 18.39 24.26 -2.52
CA ILE A 393 17.66 22.98 -2.44
C ILE A 393 17.22 22.70 -0.99
N LEU A 394 18.14 22.86 -0.04
CA LEU A 394 17.89 22.52 1.37
C LEU A 394 16.91 23.47 2.06
N LYS A 395 16.82 24.74 1.63
CA LYS A 395 15.82 25.70 2.16
C LYS A 395 14.38 25.28 1.84
N ASP A 396 14.16 24.44 0.82
CA ASP A 396 12.85 23.97 0.37
C ASP A 396 12.74 22.42 0.36
N ILE A 397 13.42 21.77 1.31
CA ILE A 397 13.46 20.29 1.44
C ILE A 397 12.19 19.69 2.07
N ASN A 398 11.28 20.51 2.60
CA ASN A 398 10.14 20.03 3.38
C ASN A 398 9.38 18.90 2.66
N PHE A 399 9.23 17.76 3.35
CA PHE A 399 8.53 16.55 2.88
C PHE A 399 9.10 15.90 1.59
N ASN A 400 10.36 16.17 1.25
CA ASN A 400 11.11 15.38 0.27
C ASN A 400 11.96 14.31 1.00
N ASN A 401 11.47 13.07 1.01
CA ASN A 401 12.14 11.93 1.61
C ASN A 401 13.17 11.26 0.70
N ASP A 402 13.44 11.77 -0.51
CA ASP A 402 14.40 11.16 -1.43
C ASP A 402 15.81 11.75 -1.31
N ILE A 403 15.98 12.89 -0.64
CA ILE A 403 17.28 13.55 -0.47
C ILE A 403 18.03 12.96 0.74
N ASP A 404 19.20 12.38 0.49
CA ASP A 404 20.09 11.85 1.52
C ASP A 404 21.02 12.95 2.10
N LEU A 405 20.65 13.48 3.26
CA LEU A 405 21.45 14.48 3.99
C LEU A 405 22.79 13.94 4.51
N PHE A 406 22.91 12.63 4.75
CA PHE A 406 24.16 12.02 5.19
C PHE A 406 25.19 11.96 4.05
N GLN A 407 24.74 11.82 2.80
CA GLN A 407 25.61 11.99 1.64
C GLN A 407 26.23 13.40 1.63
N LEU A 408 25.41 14.45 1.80
CA LEU A 408 25.94 15.83 1.86
C LEU A 408 26.86 16.05 3.06
N LYS A 409 26.57 15.44 4.21
CA LYS A 409 27.48 15.47 5.36
C LYS A 409 28.88 14.98 4.98
N LYS A 410 28.97 13.82 4.33
CA LYS A 410 30.26 13.25 3.87
C LYS A 410 30.98 14.17 2.87
N ILE A 411 30.23 14.86 2.01
CA ILE A 411 30.80 15.84 1.05
C ILE A 411 31.38 17.05 1.77
N LEU A 412 30.66 17.63 2.75
CA LEU A 412 31.12 18.82 3.47
C LEU A 412 32.29 18.53 4.42
N GLU A 413 32.48 17.28 4.84
CA GLU A 413 33.67 16.87 5.60
C GLU A 413 34.96 16.98 4.76
N LEU A 414 34.87 17.06 3.43
CA LEU A 414 36.02 17.22 2.55
C LEU A 414 36.72 18.57 2.79
N PRO A 415 38.05 18.59 3.05
CA PRO A 415 38.79 19.82 3.36
C PRO A 415 38.70 20.90 2.28
N VAL A 416 38.49 20.50 1.03
CA VAL A 416 38.57 21.36 -0.16
C VAL A 416 37.42 22.38 -0.26
N LEU A 417 36.25 22.10 0.32
CA LEU A 417 35.09 23.00 0.24
C LEU A 417 35.09 24.10 1.32
N LYS A 418 35.88 23.93 2.39
CA LYS A 418 35.89 24.84 3.56
C LYS A 418 36.34 26.26 3.24
N GLY A 419 37.07 26.47 2.14
CA GLY A 419 37.58 27.79 1.74
C GLY A 419 36.62 28.64 0.90
N TYR A 420 35.43 28.13 0.55
CA TYR A 420 34.52 28.78 -0.38
C TYR A 420 33.46 29.63 0.33
N ALA A 421 33.03 30.70 -0.34
CA ALA A 421 31.99 31.59 0.16
C ALA A 421 30.68 30.83 0.41
N LYS A 422 30.00 31.12 1.53
CA LYS A 422 28.76 30.47 2.00
C LYS A 422 28.88 29.00 2.43
N TYR A 423 30.09 28.43 2.50
CA TYR A 423 30.28 27.10 3.08
C TYR A 423 29.70 27.01 4.50
N ASP A 424 29.99 27.99 5.36
CA ASP A 424 29.50 28.02 6.74
C ASP A 424 27.95 28.12 6.80
N GLU A 425 27.33 28.87 5.89
CA GLU A 425 25.86 28.93 5.78
C GLU A 425 25.27 27.56 5.45
N LEU A 426 25.85 26.85 4.48
CA LEU A 426 25.42 25.50 4.10
C LEU A 426 25.64 24.50 5.23
N PHE A 427 26.79 24.58 5.91
CA PHE A 427 27.16 23.70 7.01
C PHE A 427 26.20 23.88 8.21
N GLU A 428 25.90 25.11 8.61
CA GLU A 428 24.91 25.42 9.66
C GLU A 428 23.49 24.96 9.26
N LEU A 429 23.09 25.16 8.01
CA LEU A 429 21.81 24.66 7.51
C LEU A 429 21.72 23.13 7.60
N LEU A 430 22.79 22.42 7.20
CA LEU A 430 22.85 20.97 7.29
C LEU A 430 22.83 20.48 8.75
N ILE A 431 23.55 21.14 9.67
CA ILE A 431 23.52 20.80 11.11
C ILE A 431 22.08 20.89 11.64
N ASN A 432 21.37 21.96 11.33
CA ASN A 432 19.99 22.14 11.79
C ASN A 432 19.06 21.06 11.23
N LEU A 433 19.21 20.70 9.95
CA LEU A 433 18.40 19.65 9.31
C LEU A 433 18.72 18.26 9.88
N LEU A 434 20.00 17.90 10.03
CA LEU A 434 20.42 16.63 10.63
C LEU A 434 19.99 16.53 12.10
N GLY A 435 20.08 17.62 12.86
CA GLY A 435 19.59 17.68 14.24
C GLY A 435 18.09 17.43 14.34
N LYS A 436 17.29 18.06 13.47
CA LYS A 436 15.85 17.81 13.36
C LYS A 436 15.54 16.38 12.92
N GLN A 437 16.29 15.83 11.96
CA GLN A 437 16.11 14.46 11.49
C GLN A 437 16.41 13.45 12.61
N SER A 438 17.52 13.62 13.35
CA SER A 438 17.85 12.74 14.48
C SER A 438 16.79 12.80 15.58
N GLN A 439 16.30 14.00 15.93
CA GLN A 439 15.19 14.15 16.88
C GLN A 439 13.91 13.46 16.37
N ASN A 440 13.62 13.58 15.08
CA ASN A 440 12.46 12.97 14.45
C ASN A 440 12.54 11.44 14.47
N ILE A 441 13.69 10.83 14.15
CA ILE A 441 13.91 9.37 14.19
C ILE A 441 13.59 8.80 15.57
N GLU A 442 14.23 9.34 16.62
CA GLU A 442 14.05 8.88 18.00
C GLU A 442 12.58 9.04 18.44
N SER A 443 12.01 10.23 18.21
CA SER A 443 10.64 10.50 18.64
C SER A 443 9.59 9.73 17.84
N SER A 444 9.81 9.48 16.55
CA SER A 444 8.89 8.65 15.75
C SER A 444 8.89 7.22 16.25
N GLN A 445 10.06 6.62 16.53
CA GLN A 445 10.12 5.25 17.05
C GLN A 445 9.35 5.08 18.37
N LEU A 446 9.51 6.01 19.32
CA LEU A 446 8.76 5.99 20.58
C LEU A 446 7.24 6.12 20.36
N LEU A 447 6.82 6.98 19.44
CA LEU A 447 5.41 7.16 19.10
C LEU A 447 4.84 5.92 18.40
N LEU A 448 5.60 5.29 17.51
CA LEU A 448 5.19 4.07 16.81
C LEU A 448 5.02 2.91 17.78
N ASN A 449 6.00 2.68 18.67
CA ASN A 449 5.89 1.65 19.70
C ASN A 449 4.67 1.88 20.59
N ARG A 450 4.42 3.14 20.97
CA ARG A 450 3.24 3.45 21.80
C ARG A 450 1.93 3.31 21.04
N GLY A 451 1.91 3.56 19.73
CA GLY A 451 0.77 3.28 18.88
C GLY A 451 0.46 1.79 18.82
N ASP A 452 1.52 0.96 18.68
CA ASP A 452 1.42 -0.50 18.64
C ASP A 452 0.83 -1.08 19.93
N ASP A 453 1.24 -0.56 21.10
CA ASP A 453 0.66 -0.95 22.40
C ASP A 453 -0.87 -0.80 22.47
N TYR A 454 -1.44 0.15 21.70
CA TYR A 454 -2.86 0.47 21.73
C TYR A 454 -3.65 -0.11 20.55
N LEU A 455 -3.00 -0.68 19.55
CA LEU A 455 -3.66 -1.11 18.30
C LEU A 455 -4.75 -2.16 18.54
N ASP A 456 -4.54 -3.09 19.47
CA ASP A 456 -5.52 -4.13 19.82
C ASP A 456 -6.46 -3.72 20.97
N GLY A 457 -6.34 -2.49 21.48
CA GLY A 457 -7.06 -2.01 22.65
C GLY A 457 -7.81 -0.70 22.41
N ASP A 458 -7.11 0.42 22.53
CA ASP A 458 -7.66 1.76 22.35
C ASP A 458 -7.25 2.31 20.98
N ILE A 459 -8.01 1.92 19.97
CA ILE A 459 -7.70 2.21 18.57
C ILE A 459 -7.60 3.71 18.28
N TYR A 460 -8.37 4.55 18.97
CA TYR A 460 -8.28 6.00 18.83
C TYR A 460 -6.97 6.53 19.38
N LYS A 461 -6.48 6.03 20.53
CA LYS A 461 -5.13 6.38 21.00
C LYS A 461 -4.05 5.94 20.03
N ALA A 462 -4.17 4.75 19.44
CA ALA A 462 -3.23 4.29 18.41
C ALA A 462 -3.18 5.29 17.24
N ILE A 463 -4.34 5.73 16.73
CA ILE A 463 -4.43 6.77 15.67
C ILE A 463 -3.74 8.07 16.10
N LYS A 464 -3.93 8.55 17.34
CA LYS A 464 -3.28 9.77 17.84
C LYS A 464 -1.76 9.64 17.83
N PHE A 465 -1.22 8.51 18.27
CA PHE A 465 0.23 8.26 18.28
C PHE A 465 0.82 8.14 16.88
N TYR A 466 0.18 7.35 16.01
CA TYR A 466 0.63 7.21 14.61
C TYR A 466 0.55 8.54 13.84
N SER A 467 -0.50 9.34 14.06
CA SER A 467 -0.65 10.66 13.43
C SER A 467 0.48 11.62 13.80
N ARG A 468 0.90 11.62 15.07
CA ARG A 468 2.07 12.39 15.52
C ARG A 468 3.37 11.85 14.93
N ALA A 469 3.53 10.54 14.85
CA ALA A 469 4.70 9.91 14.25
C ALA A 469 4.82 10.25 12.76
N LEU A 470 3.70 10.24 12.03
CA LEU A 470 3.64 10.48 10.60
C LEU A 470 4.34 11.77 10.15
N THR A 471 4.15 12.87 10.89
CA THR A 471 4.81 14.17 10.59
C THR A 471 6.34 14.14 10.67
N LYS A 472 6.91 13.09 11.27
CA LYS A 472 8.33 12.92 11.57
C LYS A 472 9.02 11.94 10.62
N LEU A 473 8.25 11.14 9.87
CA LEU A 473 8.74 10.04 9.04
C LEU A 473 9.05 10.42 7.59
N PHE A 474 8.97 11.70 7.23
CA PHE A 474 9.27 12.18 5.86
C PHE A 474 10.76 12.52 5.69
N HIS A 475 11.61 11.50 5.79
CA HIS A 475 13.02 11.55 5.44
C HIS A 475 13.47 10.18 4.92
N GLU A 476 14.64 10.14 4.26
CA GLU A 476 15.13 8.97 3.52
C GLU A 476 15.20 7.72 4.39
N SER A 477 15.81 7.82 5.58
CA SER A 477 16.03 6.68 6.46
C SER A 477 14.78 6.08 7.14
N SER A 478 13.59 6.68 6.95
CA SER A 478 12.33 6.20 7.55
C SER A 478 11.29 5.78 6.52
N LYS A 479 11.63 5.63 5.24
CA LYS A 479 10.69 5.20 4.18
C LYS A 479 9.93 3.92 4.55
N VAL A 480 10.62 2.92 5.10
CA VAL A 480 9.99 1.66 5.53
C VAL A 480 9.05 1.87 6.72
N ASP A 481 9.46 2.68 7.70
CA ASP A 481 8.62 2.99 8.87
C ASP A 481 7.40 3.83 8.50
N LEU A 482 7.54 4.75 7.52
CA LEU A 482 6.42 5.49 6.93
C LEU A 482 5.41 4.52 6.31
N ILE A 483 5.86 3.59 5.47
CA ILE A 483 5.00 2.58 4.83
C ILE A 483 4.27 1.73 5.88
N LYS A 484 5.00 1.22 6.89
CA LYS A 484 4.39 0.47 8.01
C LYS A 484 3.34 1.30 8.74
N THR A 485 3.61 2.58 8.99
CA THR A 485 2.70 3.49 9.69
C THR A 485 1.44 3.75 8.87
N LEU A 486 1.57 3.95 7.56
CA LEU A 486 0.43 4.10 6.66
C LEU A 486 -0.45 2.83 6.68
N ILE A 487 0.13 1.63 6.59
CA ILE A 487 -0.65 0.37 6.67
C ILE A 487 -1.36 0.24 8.02
N LYS A 488 -0.67 0.56 9.14
CA LYS A 488 -1.26 0.53 10.49
C LYS A 488 -2.40 1.55 10.66
N LEU A 489 -2.24 2.77 10.14
CA LEU A 489 -3.30 3.77 10.10
C LEU A 489 -4.48 3.29 9.25
N GLY A 490 -4.22 2.67 8.09
CA GLY A 490 -5.25 2.04 7.27
C GLY A 490 -6.07 1.02 8.04
N ALA A 491 -5.38 0.11 8.75
CA ALA A 491 -6.03 -0.92 9.57
C ALA A 491 -6.84 -0.29 10.71
N ALA A 492 -6.30 0.72 11.40
CA ALA A 492 -6.98 1.39 12.49
C ALA A 492 -8.24 2.14 12.03
N PHE A 493 -8.18 2.82 10.88
CA PHE A 493 -9.34 3.49 10.28
C PHE A 493 -10.41 2.50 9.85
N GLN A 494 -10.01 1.36 9.27
CA GLN A 494 -10.94 0.30 8.90
C GLN A 494 -11.64 -0.28 10.14
N GLN A 495 -10.92 -0.46 11.25
CA GLN A 495 -11.50 -0.94 12.50
C GLN A 495 -12.54 0.03 13.05
N ILE A 496 -12.38 1.36 12.96
CA ILE A 496 -13.39 2.32 13.44
C ILE A 496 -14.51 2.64 12.43
N GLY A 497 -14.51 1.96 11.28
CA GLY A 497 -15.54 2.11 10.24
C GLY A 497 -15.33 3.27 9.27
N LEU A 498 -14.13 3.86 9.23
CA LEU A 498 -13.76 4.96 8.33
C LEU A 498 -13.00 4.43 7.11
N LEU A 499 -13.76 3.89 6.16
CA LEU A 499 -13.20 3.11 5.04
C LEU A 499 -12.50 3.97 3.99
N TRP A 500 -12.92 5.21 3.76
CA TRP A 500 -12.31 6.07 2.73
C TRP A 500 -10.93 6.60 3.18
N GLY A 501 -10.80 6.94 4.45
CA GLY A 501 -9.53 7.25 5.11
C GLY A 501 -8.61 6.05 5.08
N ALA A 502 -9.10 4.87 5.46
CA ALA A 502 -8.33 3.63 5.38
C ALA A 502 -7.80 3.35 3.96
N ARG A 503 -8.67 3.49 2.95
CA ARG A 503 -8.32 3.38 1.53
C ARG A 503 -7.17 4.31 1.15
N SER A 504 -7.26 5.59 1.52
CA SER A 504 -6.24 6.58 1.18
C SER A 504 -4.85 6.22 1.75
N TYR A 505 -4.81 5.63 2.95
CA TYR A 505 -3.57 5.17 3.55
C TYR A 505 -2.96 3.98 2.81
N TYR A 506 -3.77 2.98 2.43
CA TYR A 506 -3.26 1.83 1.68
C TYR A 506 -2.79 2.22 0.28
N VAL A 507 -3.49 3.12 -0.42
CA VAL A 507 -3.05 3.65 -1.72
C VAL A 507 -1.68 4.32 -1.58
N ARG A 508 -1.47 5.12 -0.52
CA ARG A 508 -0.18 5.76 -0.25
C ARG A 508 0.91 4.80 0.15
N ALA A 509 0.59 3.80 0.97
CA ALA A 509 1.55 2.76 1.35
C ALA A 509 2.05 1.98 0.13
N PHE A 510 1.15 1.69 -0.83
CA PHE A 510 1.53 1.08 -2.09
C PHE A 510 2.40 2.00 -2.94
N MET A 511 2.02 3.28 -3.11
CA MET A 511 2.80 4.27 -3.86
C MET A 511 4.23 4.41 -3.32
N GLU A 512 4.39 4.50 -2.00
CA GLU A 512 5.73 4.56 -1.40
C GLU A 512 6.49 3.23 -1.56
N SER A 513 5.81 2.08 -1.49
CA SER A 513 6.43 0.76 -1.69
C SER A 513 6.88 0.53 -3.14
N ILE A 514 6.07 0.93 -4.12
CA ILE A 514 6.41 0.77 -5.54
C ILE A 514 7.47 1.77 -5.98
N ASN A 515 7.48 2.98 -5.39
CA ASN A 515 8.57 3.94 -5.59
C ASN A 515 9.89 3.40 -5.01
N LEU A 516 9.86 2.73 -3.86
CA LEU A 516 11.04 2.08 -3.29
C LEU A 516 11.59 1.00 -4.24
N TYR A 517 10.71 0.22 -4.86
CA TYR A 517 11.11 -0.75 -5.88
C TYR A 517 11.70 -0.07 -7.13
N PHE A 518 11.02 0.91 -7.71
CA PHE A 518 11.49 1.55 -8.95
C PHE A 518 12.74 2.42 -8.76
N ASN A 519 12.88 3.09 -7.62
CA ASN A 519 13.97 4.03 -7.36
C ASN A 519 15.18 3.39 -6.64
N GLU A 520 15.00 2.26 -5.95
CA GLU A 520 16.07 1.64 -5.14
C GLU A 520 16.20 0.13 -5.39
N GLY A 521 15.32 -0.49 -6.18
CA GLY A 521 15.31 -1.93 -6.43
C GLY A 521 14.87 -2.76 -5.21
N ASN A 522 14.36 -2.12 -4.15
CA ASN A 522 14.04 -2.78 -2.90
C ASN A 522 12.54 -3.12 -2.82
N VAL A 523 12.23 -4.42 -2.76
CA VAL A 523 10.86 -4.93 -2.65
C VAL A 523 10.57 -5.28 -1.20
N ILE A 524 9.55 -4.64 -0.62
CA ILE A 524 9.12 -4.86 0.76
C ILE A 524 7.67 -5.38 0.83
N PRO A 525 7.24 -6.01 1.94
CA PRO A 525 5.89 -6.56 2.07
C PRO A 525 4.76 -5.53 1.87
N GLY A 526 5.04 -4.24 2.09
CA GLY A 526 4.08 -3.17 1.86
C GLY A 526 3.49 -3.14 0.44
N LEU A 527 4.23 -3.66 -0.55
CA LEU A 527 3.78 -3.73 -1.94
C LEU A 527 2.53 -4.60 -2.11
N PHE A 528 2.54 -5.84 -1.58
CA PHE A 528 1.39 -6.74 -1.70
C PHE A 528 0.39 -6.60 -0.54
N LEU A 529 0.86 -6.27 0.68
CA LEU A 529 -0.05 -6.10 1.84
C LEU A 529 -1.01 -4.92 1.65
N SER A 530 -0.56 -3.82 1.03
CA SER A 530 -1.43 -2.67 0.76
C SER A 530 -2.53 -3.01 -0.25
N MET A 531 -2.19 -3.74 -1.31
CA MET A 531 -3.13 -4.21 -2.33
C MET A 531 -4.12 -5.23 -1.79
N ARG A 532 -3.64 -6.16 -0.95
CA ARG A 532 -4.49 -7.08 -0.19
C ARG A 532 -5.53 -6.34 0.63
N SER A 533 -5.11 -5.35 1.42
CA SER A 533 -6.05 -4.56 2.21
C SER A 533 -7.05 -3.81 1.33
N LEU A 534 -6.58 -3.24 0.22
CA LEU A 534 -7.44 -2.51 -0.72
C LEU A 534 -8.48 -3.41 -1.40
N LYS A 535 -8.14 -4.60 -1.89
CA LYS A 535 -9.14 -5.45 -2.56
C LYS A 535 -10.33 -5.79 -1.64
N TYR A 536 -10.06 -6.16 -0.39
CA TYR A 536 -11.15 -6.42 0.57
C TYR A 536 -11.94 -5.16 0.90
N LEU A 537 -11.26 -4.02 1.06
CA LEU A 537 -11.90 -2.74 1.35
C LEU A 537 -12.79 -2.28 0.19
N GLU A 538 -12.34 -2.42 -1.06
CA GLU A 538 -13.13 -2.09 -2.24
C GLU A 538 -14.36 -2.96 -2.39
N LEU A 539 -14.23 -4.25 -2.09
CA LEU A 539 -15.37 -5.16 -2.05
C LEU A 539 -16.40 -4.70 -1.01
N ARG A 540 -15.95 -4.30 0.20
CA ARG A 540 -16.81 -3.72 1.25
C ARG A 540 -17.41 -2.36 0.90
N LEU A 541 -16.83 -1.63 -0.06
CA LEU A 541 -17.42 -0.42 -0.62
C LEU A 541 -18.38 -0.72 -1.80
N GLY A 542 -18.55 -1.99 -2.18
CA GLY A 542 -19.37 -2.40 -3.32
C GLY A 542 -18.71 -2.18 -4.69
N ARG A 543 -17.40 -1.91 -4.74
CA ARG A 543 -16.65 -1.59 -5.96
C ARG A 543 -15.89 -2.80 -6.49
N ILE A 544 -16.64 -3.74 -7.08
CA ILE A 544 -16.13 -5.04 -7.56
C ILE A 544 -14.96 -4.88 -8.55
N ASN A 545 -15.05 -3.94 -9.50
CA ASN A 545 -13.99 -3.73 -10.50
C ASN A 545 -12.66 -3.34 -9.87
N HIS A 546 -12.69 -2.40 -8.92
CA HIS A 546 -11.49 -1.96 -8.20
C HIS A 546 -10.92 -3.11 -7.34
N SER A 547 -11.80 -3.91 -6.72
CA SER A 547 -11.39 -5.10 -5.95
C SER A 547 -10.61 -6.09 -6.81
N LEU A 548 -11.10 -6.41 -8.01
CA LEU A 548 -10.43 -7.32 -8.94
C LEU A 548 -9.09 -6.76 -9.43
N GLN A 549 -9.03 -5.47 -9.72
CA GLN A 549 -7.81 -4.80 -10.13
C GLN A 549 -6.72 -4.85 -9.05
N PHE A 550 -7.08 -4.55 -7.79
CA PHE A 550 -6.14 -4.64 -6.69
C PHE A 550 -5.75 -6.08 -6.35
N ASN A 551 -6.58 -7.07 -6.69
CA ASN A 551 -6.18 -8.48 -6.65
C ASN A 551 -5.05 -8.78 -7.65
N GLU A 552 -5.14 -8.30 -8.89
CA GLU A 552 -4.05 -8.47 -9.87
C GLU A 552 -2.75 -7.82 -9.38
N LEU A 553 -2.82 -6.59 -8.83
CA LEU A 553 -1.65 -5.89 -8.30
C LEU A 553 -1.06 -6.59 -7.07
N GLU A 554 -1.88 -7.21 -6.21
CA GLU A 554 -1.38 -8.03 -5.11
C GLU A 554 -0.57 -9.24 -5.63
N LEU A 555 -1.10 -9.98 -6.62
CA LEU A 555 -0.43 -11.13 -7.19
C LEU A 555 0.91 -10.74 -7.84
N ILE A 556 0.94 -9.60 -8.54
CA ILE A 556 2.19 -9.02 -9.07
C ILE A 556 3.17 -8.72 -7.92
N GLY A 557 2.69 -8.07 -6.85
CA GLY A 557 3.51 -7.75 -5.68
C GLY A 557 4.08 -8.99 -4.99
N LEU A 558 3.30 -10.08 -4.86
CA LEU A 558 3.73 -11.37 -4.32
C LEU A 558 4.80 -12.05 -5.19
N ASN A 559 4.69 -11.92 -6.51
CA ASN A 559 5.66 -12.46 -7.46
C ASN A 559 6.97 -11.66 -7.48
N LEU A 560 6.91 -10.36 -7.21
CA LEU A 560 8.09 -9.49 -7.08
C LEU A 560 8.78 -9.64 -5.72
N TYR A 561 8.08 -10.12 -4.69
CA TYR A 561 8.65 -10.27 -3.35
C TYR A 561 9.61 -11.48 -3.31
N PRO A 562 10.91 -11.26 -3.02
CA PRO A 562 11.94 -12.30 -3.19
C PRO A 562 12.10 -13.21 -1.97
N TYR A 563 11.29 -13.07 -0.93
CA TYR A 563 11.40 -13.89 0.28
C TYR A 563 10.22 -14.86 0.37
N GLU A 564 10.44 -15.96 1.09
CA GLU A 564 9.41 -16.97 1.30
C GLU A 564 8.17 -16.36 1.97
N THR A 565 7.02 -16.76 1.44
CA THR A 565 5.71 -16.54 2.01
C THR A 565 5.19 -17.86 2.56
N ASP A 566 4.24 -17.78 3.49
CA ASP A 566 3.55 -18.97 3.96
C ASP A 566 2.48 -19.34 2.93
N ASP A 567 2.84 -20.19 1.96
CA ASP A 567 1.99 -20.51 0.80
C ASP A 567 0.64 -21.13 1.19
N GLU A 568 0.59 -21.89 2.30
CA GLU A 568 -0.67 -22.41 2.85
C GLU A 568 -1.57 -21.27 3.32
N LYS A 569 -1.02 -20.32 4.11
CA LYS A 569 -1.78 -19.14 4.55
C LYS A 569 -2.17 -18.22 3.40
N GLU A 570 -1.32 -18.07 2.39
CA GLU A 570 -1.61 -17.26 1.21
C GLU A 570 -2.74 -17.87 0.37
N SER A 571 -2.71 -19.19 0.18
CA SER A 571 -3.80 -19.95 -0.47
C SER A 571 -5.11 -19.86 0.31
N GLU A 572 -5.07 -20.03 1.64
CA GLU A 572 -6.26 -19.88 2.50
C GLU A 572 -6.88 -18.47 2.38
N ARG A 573 -6.06 -17.43 2.42
CA ARG A 573 -6.51 -16.04 2.23
C ARG A 573 -7.12 -15.81 0.86
N TYR A 574 -6.50 -16.36 -0.18
CA TYR A 574 -7.01 -16.24 -1.54
C TYR A 574 -8.38 -16.94 -1.69
N LEU A 575 -8.54 -18.11 -1.09
CA LEU A 575 -9.81 -18.84 -1.02
C LEU A 575 -10.89 -18.04 -0.26
N GLN A 576 -10.52 -17.38 0.84
CA GLN A 576 -11.42 -16.50 1.58
C GLN A 576 -11.87 -15.31 0.73
N TYR A 577 -10.96 -14.72 -0.06
CA TYR A 577 -11.29 -13.65 -0.99
C TYR A 577 -12.26 -14.13 -2.09
N ASP A 578 -11.98 -15.28 -2.70
CA ASP A 578 -12.87 -15.89 -3.71
C ASP A 578 -14.26 -16.17 -3.13
N GLY A 579 -14.35 -16.70 -1.90
CA GLY A 579 -15.62 -16.90 -1.21
C GLY A 579 -16.38 -15.59 -0.97
N LEU A 580 -15.72 -14.53 -0.50
CA LEU A 580 -16.36 -13.23 -0.28
C LEU A 580 -16.82 -12.58 -1.58
N LEU A 581 -16.01 -12.66 -2.64
CA LEU A 581 -16.38 -12.15 -3.96
C LEU A 581 -17.55 -12.94 -4.54
N ALA A 582 -17.58 -14.26 -4.39
CA ALA A 582 -18.72 -15.10 -4.77
C ALA A 582 -20.01 -14.66 -4.06
N ILE A 583 -19.98 -14.42 -2.75
CA ILE A 583 -21.14 -13.92 -1.99
C ILE A 583 -21.59 -12.56 -2.53
N ALA A 584 -20.66 -11.65 -2.83
CA ALA A 584 -21.00 -10.35 -3.42
C ALA A 584 -21.68 -10.50 -4.79
N LEU A 585 -21.17 -11.39 -5.65
CA LEU A 585 -21.73 -11.66 -6.98
C LEU A 585 -23.14 -12.27 -6.91
N LEU A 586 -23.41 -13.15 -5.93
CA LEU A 586 -24.75 -13.72 -5.70
C LEU A 586 -25.78 -12.66 -5.25
N ASN A 587 -25.33 -11.54 -4.69
CA ASN A 587 -26.17 -10.44 -4.22
C ASN A 587 -26.40 -9.34 -5.28
N LEU A 588 -25.87 -9.49 -6.50
CA LEU A 588 -26.08 -8.54 -7.58
C LEU A 588 -27.53 -8.56 -8.10
N LYS A 589 -28.02 -7.38 -8.48
CA LYS A 589 -29.28 -7.24 -9.22
C LYS A 589 -29.12 -7.70 -10.67
N GLN A 590 -30.23 -8.10 -11.29
CA GLN A 590 -30.29 -8.54 -12.69
C GLN A 590 -29.59 -7.58 -13.66
N SER A 591 -29.87 -6.28 -13.56
CA SER A 591 -29.26 -5.25 -14.44
C SER A 591 -27.73 -5.15 -14.31
N ALA A 592 -27.18 -5.55 -13.17
CA ALA A 592 -25.74 -5.55 -12.93
C ALA A 592 -25.09 -6.82 -13.50
N ILE A 593 -25.75 -7.97 -13.35
CA ILE A 593 -25.29 -9.27 -13.82
C ILE A 593 -25.10 -9.27 -15.35
N GLU A 594 -26.01 -8.62 -16.09
CA GLU A 594 -25.92 -8.48 -17.55
C GLU A 594 -24.67 -7.72 -18.03
N GLN A 595 -24.05 -6.88 -17.17
CA GLN A 595 -22.79 -6.20 -17.51
C GLN A 595 -21.56 -7.09 -17.31
N LEU A 596 -21.73 -8.25 -16.67
CA LEU A 596 -20.65 -9.16 -16.28
C LEU A 596 -20.66 -10.48 -17.06
N GLU A 597 -21.40 -10.58 -18.18
CA GLU A 597 -21.56 -11.82 -18.98
C GLU A 597 -20.22 -12.42 -19.49
N MET A 598 -19.18 -11.61 -19.61
CA MET A 598 -17.85 -12.04 -20.08
C MET A 598 -16.84 -12.26 -18.96
N LEU A 599 -17.21 -11.93 -17.72
CA LEU A 599 -16.34 -12.02 -16.55
C LEU A 599 -16.07 -13.46 -16.04
N PRO A 600 -16.96 -14.46 -16.18
CA PRO A 600 -16.73 -15.78 -15.59
C PRO A 600 -15.41 -16.46 -15.98
N ASP A 601 -15.06 -16.44 -17.26
CA ASP A 601 -13.81 -17.05 -17.73
C ASP A 601 -12.57 -16.31 -17.22
N HIS A 602 -12.66 -14.99 -17.06
CA HIS A 602 -11.58 -14.22 -16.45
C HIS A 602 -11.38 -14.57 -14.98
N LEU A 603 -12.47 -14.74 -14.22
CA LEU A 603 -12.41 -15.19 -12.82
C LEU A 603 -11.78 -16.58 -12.73
N SER A 604 -12.20 -17.52 -13.57
CA SER A 604 -11.64 -18.87 -13.62
C SER A 604 -10.15 -18.89 -13.98
N LYS A 605 -9.72 -18.05 -14.94
CA LYS A 605 -8.29 -17.91 -15.30
C LYS A 605 -7.41 -17.37 -14.17
N ASN A 606 -7.98 -16.60 -13.24
CA ASN A 606 -7.30 -16.08 -12.06
C ASN A 606 -7.54 -16.96 -10.81
N GLU A 607 -7.95 -18.21 -10.99
CA GLU A 607 -8.21 -19.18 -9.91
C GLU A 607 -9.32 -18.76 -8.93
N LEU A 608 -10.18 -17.80 -9.31
CA LEU A 608 -11.38 -17.39 -8.56
C LEU A 608 -12.55 -18.30 -8.94
N ILE A 609 -12.42 -19.59 -8.62
CA ILE A 609 -13.31 -20.66 -9.06
C ILE A 609 -14.71 -20.51 -8.48
N MET A 610 -14.84 -20.19 -7.18
CA MET A 610 -16.15 -19.99 -6.53
C MET A 610 -16.87 -18.79 -7.14
N SER A 611 -16.16 -17.69 -7.38
CA SER A 611 -16.71 -16.47 -7.98
C SER A 611 -17.16 -16.70 -9.42
N SER A 612 -16.35 -17.42 -10.21
CA SER A 612 -16.73 -17.84 -11.57
C SER A 612 -18.01 -18.69 -11.54
N ALA A 613 -18.06 -19.70 -10.67
CA ALA A 613 -19.22 -20.58 -10.54
C ALA A 613 -20.47 -19.83 -10.06
N ALA A 614 -20.34 -18.93 -9.10
CA ALA A 614 -21.42 -18.09 -8.59
C ALA A 614 -21.99 -17.17 -9.69
N LEU A 615 -21.13 -16.54 -10.49
CA LEU A 615 -21.58 -15.68 -11.58
C LEU A 615 -22.24 -16.48 -12.72
N LYS A 616 -21.67 -17.64 -13.10
CA LYS A 616 -22.31 -18.58 -14.05
C LYS A 616 -23.69 -18.99 -13.53
N TYR A 617 -23.78 -19.31 -12.24
CA TYR A 617 -25.03 -19.69 -11.59
C TYR A 617 -26.08 -18.59 -11.69
N MET A 618 -25.72 -17.34 -11.39
CA MET A 618 -26.59 -16.18 -11.53
C MET A 618 -27.02 -15.93 -12.98
N LEU A 619 -26.16 -16.21 -13.96
CA LEU A 619 -26.48 -16.10 -15.39
C LEU A 619 -27.36 -17.26 -15.91
N GLY A 620 -27.51 -18.35 -15.16
CA GLY A 620 -28.34 -19.52 -15.53
C GLY A 620 -27.57 -20.77 -15.92
N TYR A 621 -26.23 -20.75 -15.80
CA TYR A 621 -25.36 -21.86 -16.16
C TYR A 621 -24.86 -22.59 -14.92
N TYR A 622 -24.66 -23.91 -15.04
CA TYR A 622 -23.92 -24.68 -14.05
C TYR A 622 -22.46 -24.78 -14.49
N ASP A 623 -21.53 -24.58 -13.57
CA ASP A 623 -20.11 -24.82 -13.81
C ASP A 623 -19.85 -26.34 -13.76
N GLU A 624 -19.35 -26.92 -14.86
CA GLU A 624 -19.21 -28.37 -15.02
C GLU A 624 -18.22 -28.97 -14.02
N ASP A 625 -17.10 -28.29 -13.78
CA ASP A 625 -16.07 -28.74 -12.84
C ASP A 625 -16.60 -28.71 -11.40
N CYS A 626 -17.35 -27.66 -11.03
CA CYS A 626 -18.00 -27.61 -9.73
C CYS A 626 -19.09 -28.67 -9.56
N VAL A 627 -19.90 -28.95 -10.59
CA VAL A 627 -20.91 -30.03 -10.55
C VAL A 627 -20.22 -31.38 -10.37
N GLN A 628 -19.12 -31.64 -11.07
CA GLN A 628 -18.36 -32.87 -10.93
C GLN A 628 -17.75 -33.00 -9.53
N ALA A 629 -17.17 -31.93 -8.99
CA ALA A 629 -16.58 -31.91 -7.65
C ALA A 629 -17.62 -32.13 -6.54
N MET A 630 -18.84 -31.58 -6.69
CA MET A 630 -19.92 -31.72 -5.71
C MET A 630 -20.82 -32.95 -5.93
N GLY A 631 -20.69 -33.63 -7.08
CA GLY A 631 -21.38 -34.87 -7.41
C GLY A 631 -22.76 -34.70 -8.09
N SER A 632 -23.42 -33.55 -7.98
CA SER A 632 -24.69 -33.27 -8.67
C SER A 632 -25.01 -31.78 -8.77
N LYS A 633 -25.99 -31.42 -9.62
CA LYS A 633 -26.48 -30.03 -9.75
C LYS A 633 -27.22 -29.57 -8.50
N GLU A 634 -27.98 -30.46 -7.87
CA GLU A 634 -28.73 -30.21 -6.64
C GLU A 634 -27.79 -29.92 -5.46
N ALA A 635 -26.62 -30.58 -5.42
CA ALA A 635 -25.59 -30.29 -4.44
C ALA A 635 -25.00 -28.88 -4.64
N LEU A 636 -24.78 -28.46 -5.89
CA LEU A 636 -24.34 -27.10 -6.21
C LEU A 636 -25.38 -26.05 -5.84
N ASP A 637 -26.68 -26.31 -6.10
CA ASP A 637 -27.77 -25.42 -5.68
C ASP A 637 -27.78 -25.21 -4.16
N ALA A 638 -27.64 -26.30 -3.40
CA ALA A 638 -27.57 -26.24 -1.94
C ALA A 638 -26.32 -25.47 -1.45
N PHE A 639 -25.19 -25.60 -2.14
CA PHE A 639 -23.98 -24.85 -1.84
C PHE A 639 -24.13 -23.36 -2.12
N MET A 640 -24.66 -22.96 -3.29
CA MET A 640 -24.90 -21.56 -3.64
C MET A 640 -25.86 -20.89 -2.66
N LYS A 641 -26.91 -21.61 -2.22
CA LYS A 641 -27.81 -21.12 -1.18
C LYS A 641 -27.09 -20.91 0.16
N LYS A 642 -26.25 -21.85 0.60
CA LYS A 642 -25.46 -21.70 1.82
C LYS A 642 -24.46 -20.54 1.75
N LEU A 643 -23.87 -20.28 0.58
CA LEU A 643 -23.02 -19.11 0.34
C LEU A 643 -23.84 -17.82 0.47
N PHE A 644 -25.00 -17.76 -0.17
CA PHE A 644 -25.90 -16.60 -0.09
C PHE A 644 -26.41 -16.32 1.33
N GLU A 645 -26.55 -17.36 2.17
CA GLU A 645 -26.97 -17.24 3.58
C GLU A 645 -25.83 -16.85 4.54
N GLN A 646 -24.59 -16.63 4.05
CA GLN A 646 -23.48 -16.22 4.91
C GLN A 646 -23.66 -14.76 5.42
N PRO A 647 -23.15 -14.42 6.62
CA PRO A 647 -23.32 -13.09 7.22
C PRO A 647 -22.94 -11.88 6.32
N PRO A 648 -21.89 -11.93 5.48
CA PRO A 648 -21.56 -10.81 4.57
C PRO A 648 -22.67 -10.46 3.57
N SER A 649 -23.60 -11.39 3.30
CA SER A 649 -24.71 -11.19 2.36
C SER A 649 -25.59 -10.00 2.77
N ASP A 650 -25.90 -9.84 4.05
CA ASP A 650 -26.73 -8.74 4.54
C ASP A 650 -26.09 -7.35 4.31
N GLU A 651 -24.76 -7.28 4.37
CA GLU A 651 -24.01 -6.05 4.06
C GLU A 651 -24.03 -5.79 2.54
N PHE A 652 -23.79 -6.82 1.72
CA PHE A 652 -23.80 -6.71 0.26
C PHE A 652 -25.18 -6.37 -0.32
N GLN A 653 -26.27 -6.90 0.24
CA GLN A 653 -27.64 -6.54 -0.19
C GLN A 653 -27.92 -5.05 -0.03
N LYS A 654 -27.41 -4.43 1.05
CA LYS A 654 -27.56 -3.00 1.32
C LYS A 654 -26.68 -2.15 0.40
N LEU A 655 -25.48 -2.63 0.07
CA LEU A 655 -24.48 -1.91 -0.73
C LEU A 655 -24.73 -1.99 -2.25
N LEU A 656 -25.06 -3.17 -2.76
CA LEU A 656 -25.16 -3.48 -4.19
C LEU A 656 -26.56 -3.19 -4.77
N ASP A 657 -27.42 -2.48 -4.01
CA ASP A 657 -28.77 -2.07 -4.40
C ASP A 657 -28.78 -1.01 -5.54
N THR A 658 -27.61 -0.54 -5.97
CA THR A 658 -27.43 0.54 -6.95
C THR A 658 -27.65 0.10 -8.41
N ASN A 659 -28.31 0.95 -9.19
CA ASN A 659 -28.52 0.70 -10.62
C ASN A 659 -27.22 0.96 -11.39
N PHE A 660 -26.57 -0.10 -11.87
CA PHE A 660 -25.34 -0.05 -12.67
C PHE A 660 -25.51 0.67 -14.02
N LEU A 661 -26.75 0.90 -14.48
CA LEU A 661 -27.03 1.63 -15.72
C LEU A 661 -27.09 3.16 -15.53
N SER A 662 -27.04 3.65 -14.29
CA SER A 662 -27.04 5.10 -14.01
C SER A 662 -25.67 5.71 -14.25
N ASP A 663 -25.63 6.83 -14.97
CA ASP A 663 -24.44 7.69 -15.13
C ASP A 663 -24.02 8.38 -13.82
N GLU A 664 -24.88 8.36 -12.80
CA GLU A 664 -24.60 8.90 -11.46
C GLU A 664 -24.26 7.79 -10.47
N VAL A 665 -23.26 8.06 -9.62
CA VAL A 665 -22.78 7.21 -8.52
C VAL A 665 -22.85 8.02 -7.22
N THR A 666 -23.29 7.36 -6.15
CA THR A 666 -23.33 7.94 -4.81
C THR A 666 -22.34 7.21 -3.90
N LEU A 667 -21.33 7.95 -3.41
CA LEU A 667 -20.40 7.48 -2.39
C LEU A 667 -20.89 7.93 -1.01
N LYS A 668 -20.75 7.08 0.01
CA LYS A 668 -21.26 7.38 1.36
C LYS A 668 -20.27 7.00 2.45
N THR A 669 -20.34 7.73 3.56
CA THR A 669 -19.69 7.37 4.83
C THR A 669 -20.50 7.94 5.99
N LYS A 670 -20.26 7.43 7.21
CA LYS A 670 -20.88 7.92 8.43
C LYS A 670 -19.81 8.45 9.37
N ILE A 671 -19.76 9.77 9.55
CA ILE A 671 -18.76 10.45 10.38
C ILE A 671 -19.46 10.95 11.65
N ILE A 672 -19.14 10.35 12.79
CA ILE A 672 -19.74 10.66 14.10
C ILE A 672 -21.29 10.70 14.02
N GLY A 673 -21.88 9.74 13.33
CA GLY A 673 -23.33 9.65 13.13
C GLY A 673 -23.92 10.51 12.01
N CYS A 674 -23.15 11.46 11.45
CA CYS A 674 -23.55 12.23 10.27
C CYS A 674 -23.38 11.42 8.99
N ASP A 675 -24.43 11.28 8.20
CA ASP A 675 -24.37 10.67 6.86
C ASP A 675 -23.76 11.66 5.86
N VAL A 676 -22.55 11.37 5.39
CA VAL A 676 -21.85 12.19 4.39
C VAL A 676 -21.96 11.51 3.03
N ILE A 677 -22.55 12.21 2.07
CA ILE A 677 -22.95 11.67 0.78
C ILE A 677 -22.28 12.48 -0.33
N VAL A 678 -21.57 11.83 -1.24
CA VAL A 678 -21.02 12.46 -2.44
C VAL A 678 -21.72 11.90 -3.67
N ASN A 679 -22.44 12.75 -4.39
CA ASN A 679 -23.02 12.42 -5.68
C ASN A 679 -22.09 12.89 -6.79
N THR A 680 -21.76 11.98 -7.70
CA THR A 680 -20.75 12.21 -8.74
C THR A 680 -21.08 11.40 -9.98
N ARG A 681 -20.38 11.66 -11.09
CA ARG A 681 -20.54 10.90 -12.34
C ARG A 681 -19.79 9.57 -12.27
N ARG A 682 -20.29 8.55 -12.98
CA ARG A 682 -19.68 7.23 -13.15
C ARG A 682 -18.47 7.29 -14.09
N ASP A 683 -17.42 7.98 -13.66
CA ASP A 683 -16.09 7.90 -14.24
C ASP A 683 -15.03 8.03 -13.15
N ASN A 684 -13.81 7.61 -13.47
CA ASN A 684 -12.75 7.43 -12.48
C ASN A 684 -12.35 8.75 -11.80
N LEU A 685 -12.12 9.82 -12.57
CA LEU A 685 -11.74 11.14 -12.03
C LEU A 685 -12.77 11.70 -11.05
N HIS A 686 -14.05 11.64 -11.42
CA HIS A 686 -15.18 12.09 -10.61
C HIS A 686 -15.33 11.28 -9.32
N GLN A 687 -15.15 9.95 -9.39
CA GLN A 687 -15.22 9.08 -8.22
C GLN A 687 -14.01 9.26 -7.30
N GLU A 688 -12.80 9.41 -7.84
CA GLU A 688 -11.59 9.60 -7.04
C GLU A 688 -11.56 10.96 -6.34
N LEU A 689 -12.10 12.01 -6.94
CA LEU A 689 -12.31 13.27 -6.24
C LEU A 689 -13.31 13.12 -5.08
N GLY A 690 -14.40 12.37 -5.31
CA GLY A 690 -15.36 12.05 -4.26
C GLY A 690 -14.74 11.23 -3.12
N ALA A 691 -13.95 10.20 -3.46
CA ALA A 691 -13.21 9.38 -2.51
C ALA A 691 -12.21 10.22 -1.69
N THR A 692 -11.48 11.13 -2.36
CA THR A 692 -10.55 12.08 -1.72
C THR A 692 -11.26 12.99 -0.72
N LEU A 693 -12.43 13.53 -1.09
CA LEU A 693 -13.25 14.36 -0.20
C LEU A 693 -13.70 13.58 1.04
N LEU A 694 -14.22 12.36 0.87
CA LEU A 694 -14.64 11.52 2.00
C LEU A 694 -13.44 11.17 2.89
N ALA A 695 -12.32 10.75 2.31
CA ALA A 695 -11.10 10.43 3.04
C ALA A 695 -10.57 11.63 3.85
N MET A 696 -10.65 12.85 3.30
CA MET A 696 -10.21 14.07 3.98
C MET A 696 -11.07 14.36 5.22
N LEU A 697 -12.39 14.24 5.09
CA LEU A 697 -13.32 14.44 6.20
C LEU A 697 -13.15 13.35 7.27
N GLU A 698 -13.03 12.08 6.88
CA GLU A 698 -12.79 10.98 7.81
C GLU A 698 -11.48 11.18 8.59
N ASN A 699 -10.39 11.57 7.90
CA ASN A 699 -9.10 11.83 8.53
C ASN A 699 -9.16 12.94 9.58
N MET A 700 -9.91 14.01 9.31
CA MET A 700 -10.08 15.11 10.25
C MET A 700 -10.81 14.65 11.52
N PHE A 701 -11.91 13.90 11.36
CA PHE A 701 -12.82 13.59 12.46
C PHE A 701 -12.59 12.22 13.11
N ALA A 702 -11.58 11.45 12.70
CA ALA A 702 -11.32 10.10 13.17
C ALA A 702 -11.29 9.93 14.69
N THR A 703 -10.75 10.89 15.44
CA THR A 703 -10.62 10.80 16.92
C THR A 703 -11.76 11.49 17.68
N SER A 704 -12.74 12.04 16.97
CA SER A 704 -13.82 12.87 17.54
C SER A 704 -14.67 12.15 18.59
N ILE A 705 -14.84 10.83 18.47
CA ILE A 705 -15.60 10.02 19.45
C ILE A 705 -14.84 9.93 20.77
N SER A 706 -13.55 9.61 20.70
CA SER A 706 -12.64 9.63 21.85
C SER A 706 -12.56 11.01 22.50
N ASP A 707 -12.66 12.08 21.71
CA ASP A 707 -12.65 13.47 22.19
C ASP A 707 -14.01 13.98 22.66
N GLN A 708 -15.03 13.10 22.64
CA GLN A 708 -16.38 13.39 23.11
C GLN A 708 -16.98 14.63 22.43
N ILE A 709 -16.73 14.76 21.12
CA ILE A 709 -17.28 15.83 20.30
C ILE A 709 -18.76 15.54 20.03
N ILE A 710 -19.60 16.57 20.18
CA ILE A 710 -21.06 16.45 20.01
C ILE A 710 -21.47 16.98 18.63
N PRO A 711 -21.83 16.10 17.67
CA PRO A 711 -22.17 16.49 16.30
C PRO A 711 -23.62 16.96 16.17
N MET A 712 -23.84 18.08 15.49
CA MET A 712 -25.17 18.72 15.37
C MET A 712 -25.81 18.59 13.99
N LEU A 713 -25.21 17.80 13.10
CA LEU A 713 -25.67 17.62 11.73
C LEU A 713 -25.90 16.14 11.44
N SER A 714 -27.11 15.78 10.98
CA SER A 714 -27.45 14.39 10.66
C SER A 714 -27.00 13.96 9.26
N GLU A 715 -26.95 14.89 8.29
CA GLU A 715 -26.67 14.59 6.89
C GLU A 715 -25.92 15.76 6.23
N PHE A 716 -24.94 15.45 5.38
CA PHE A 716 -24.18 16.39 4.58
C PHE A 716 -24.00 15.87 3.16
N VAL A 717 -24.38 16.66 2.15
CA VAL A 717 -24.38 16.22 0.75
C VAL A 717 -23.39 17.05 -0.06
N ILE A 718 -22.58 16.41 -0.90
CA ILE A 718 -21.67 17.07 -1.85
C ILE A 718 -22.03 16.60 -3.26
N ASN A 719 -22.42 17.52 -4.13
CA ASN A 719 -22.71 17.24 -5.53
C ASN A 719 -21.55 17.75 -6.39
N ILE A 720 -20.83 16.83 -7.02
CA ILE A 720 -19.76 17.13 -7.97
C ILE A 720 -20.39 17.23 -9.37
N VAL A 721 -20.21 18.36 -10.03
CA VAL A 721 -20.79 18.61 -11.35
C VAL A 721 -19.74 19.19 -12.31
N GLU A 722 -19.72 18.67 -13.53
CA GLU A 722 -18.87 19.21 -14.59
C GLU A 722 -19.56 20.41 -15.25
N VAL A 723 -18.80 21.50 -15.45
CA VAL A 723 -19.25 22.71 -16.13
C VAL A 723 -18.33 23.05 -17.29
N LYS A 724 -18.87 23.63 -18.36
CA LYS A 724 -18.08 24.04 -19.52
C LYS A 724 -17.48 25.42 -19.27
N ALA A 725 -16.15 25.53 -19.24
CA ALA A 725 -15.43 26.79 -19.25
C ALA A 725 -14.11 26.68 -20.03
N ASN A 726 -13.47 27.82 -20.31
CA ASN A 726 -12.23 27.87 -21.08
C ASN A 726 -10.97 27.62 -20.24
N GLN A 727 -11.07 27.70 -18.92
CA GLN A 727 -9.97 27.51 -17.98
C GLN A 727 -10.41 26.57 -16.86
N PHE A 728 -9.47 25.78 -16.33
CA PHE A 728 -9.69 24.97 -15.15
C PHE A 728 -10.00 25.85 -13.92
N ASP A 729 -11.10 25.55 -13.26
CA ASP A 729 -11.54 26.18 -12.01
C ASP A 729 -12.46 25.23 -11.26
N ILE A 730 -12.51 25.38 -9.93
CA ILE A 730 -13.40 24.64 -9.04
C ILE A 730 -14.18 25.65 -8.20
N GLN A 731 -15.48 25.73 -8.41
CA GLN A 731 -16.37 26.61 -7.67
C GLN A 731 -17.15 25.81 -6.63
N VAL A 732 -17.06 26.25 -5.37
CA VAL A 732 -17.74 25.62 -4.23
C VAL A 732 -18.84 26.55 -3.76
N THR A 733 -20.09 26.12 -3.91
CA THR A 733 -21.27 26.85 -3.45
C THR A 733 -22.03 26.03 -2.41
N LYS A 734 -22.36 26.65 -1.27
CA LYS A 734 -23.13 26.04 -0.19
C LYS A 734 -24.60 26.43 -0.32
N GLN A 735 -25.48 25.44 -0.14
CA GLN A 735 -26.91 25.62 0.07
C GLN A 735 -27.35 24.68 1.21
N ASP A 736 -27.66 25.25 2.38
CA ASP A 736 -27.94 24.49 3.61
C ASP A 736 -26.82 23.48 3.95
N ASN A 737 -27.19 22.20 4.13
CA ASN A 737 -26.29 21.07 4.35
C ASN A 737 -25.79 20.43 3.04
N THR A 738 -26.04 21.07 1.89
CA THR A 738 -25.58 20.61 0.58
C THR A 738 -24.50 21.54 0.03
N ILE A 739 -23.45 20.97 -0.54
CA ILE A 739 -22.44 21.66 -1.33
C ILE A 739 -22.60 21.27 -2.80
N ARG A 740 -22.54 22.24 -3.69
CA ARG A 740 -22.32 22.03 -5.12
C ARG A 740 -20.89 22.42 -5.45
N MET A 741 -20.11 21.46 -5.94
CA MET A 741 -18.75 21.64 -6.43
C MET A 741 -18.77 21.57 -7.96
N ALA A 742 -18.68 22.73 -8.62
CA ALA A 742 -18.68 22.83 -10.07
C ALA A 742 -17.23 22.88 -10.61
N ILE A 743 -16.88 21.95 -11.47
CA ILE A 743 -15.51 21.77 -11.98
C ILE A 743 -15.47 22.03 -13.48
N SER A 744 -14.58 22.91 -13.91
CA SER A 744 -14.31 23.16 -15.33
C SER A 744 -13.13 22.31 -15.79
N ASN A 745 -13.22 21.66 -16.97
CA ASN A 745 -12.17 20.83 -17.54
C ASN A 745 -11.62 19.76 -16.58
N ILE A 746 -12.43 18.79 -16.19
CA ILE A 746 -12.08 17.85 -15.11
C ILE A 746 -10.78 17.06 -15.34
N LYS A 747 -10.39 16.83 -16.60
CA LYS A 747 -9.12 16.17 -16.95
C LYS A 747 -7.89 16.90 -16.44
N GLU A 748 -7.97 18.22 -16.25
CA GLU A 748 -6.86 19.02 -15.71
C GLU A 748 -6.68 18.84 -14.18
N LEU A 749 -7.53 18.05 -13.50
CA LEU A 749 -7.39 17.74 -12.06
C LEU A 749 -6.05 17.04 -11.73
N ILE A 750 -5.54 16.21 -12.64
CA ILE A 750 -4.31 15.43 -12.43
C ILE A 750 -3.04 16.25 -12.69
N GLU A 751 -3.17 17.42 -13.32
CA GLU A 751 -2.02 18.24 -13.69
C GLU A 751 -1.38 18.86 -12.46
N HIS A 752 -0.06 18.72 -12.34
CA HIS A 752 0.66 19.19 -11.16
C HIS A 752 0.44 20.69 -10.89
N LYS A 753 0.32 21.51 -11.94
CA LYS A 753 0.12 22.96 -11.85
C LYS A 753 -1.15 23.36 -11.07
N ASN A 754 -2.16 22.49 -11.01
CA ASN A 754 -3.47 22.76 -10.42
C ASN A 754 -3.58 22.29 -8.96
N ARG A 755 -2.60 21.55 -8.43
CA ARG A 755 -2.64 20.96 -7.07
C ARG A 755 -2.89 21.98 -5.96
N GLY A 756 -2.30 23.17 -6.07
CA GLY A 756 -2.51 24.26 -5.09
C GLY A 756 -3.96 24.72 -5.02
N LEU A 757 -4.59 24.93 -6.18
CA LEU A 757 -6.00 25.31 -6.29
C LEU A 757 -6.91 24.18 -5.75
N ILE A 758 -6.63 22.93 -6.12
CA ILE A 758 -7.40 21.78 -5.65
C ILE A 758 -7.36 21.72 -4.11
N LEU A 759 -6.17 21.81 -3.52
CA LEU A 759 -6.00 21.79 -2.07
C LEU A 759 -6.75 22.94 -1.38
N GLU A 760 -6.71 24.14 -1.94
CA GLU A 760 -7.46 25.30 -1.43
C GLU A 760 -8.98 24.99 -1.39
N LYS A 761 -9.54 24.43 -2.47
CA LYS A 761 -10.97 24.15 -2.57
C LYS A 761 -11.41 22.97 -1.70
N LEU A 762 -10.58 21.94 -1.55
CA LEU A 762 -10.79 20.86 -0.59
C LEU A 762 -10.83 21.42 0.85
N ASN A 763 -9.90 22.31 1.21
CA ASN A 763 -9.89 22.96 2.53
C ASN A 763 -11.16 23.80 2.79
N ILE A 764 -11.71 24.46 1.77
CA ILE A 764 -12.99 25.18 1.89
C ILE A 764 -14.12 24.22 2.22
N VAL A 765 -14.19 23.05 1.57
CA VAL A 765 -15.21 22.03 1.89
C VAL A 765 -15.05 21.51 3.31
N LEU A 766 -13.81 21.24 3.75
CA LEU A 766 -13.52 20.81 5.13
C LEU A 766 -13.98 21.85 6.16
N ALA A 767 -13.72 23.13 5.91
CA ALA A 767 -14.15 24.23 6.77
C ALA A 767 -15.68 24.34 6.82
N ILE A 768 -16.37 24.22 5.68
CA ILE A 768 -17.83 24.23 5.62
C ILE A 768 -18.41 23.05 6.41
N PHE A 769 -17.87 21.84 6.25
CA PHE A 769 -18.34 20.68 6.99
C PHE A 769 -18.13 20.84 8.50
N THR A 770 -16.93 21.28 8.92
CA THR A 770 -16.57 21.47 10.32
C THR A 770 -17.51 22.47 11.00
N THR A 771 -17.77 23.61 10.37
CA THR A 771 -18.66 24.65 10.93
C THR A 771 -20.13 24.22 11.02
N GLN A 772 -20.56 23.27 10.19
CA GLN A 772 -21.93 22.74 10.25
C GLN A 772 -22.10 21.61 11.26
N ILE A 773 -21.10 20.71 11.37
CA ILE A 773 -21.19 19.58 12.28
C ILE A 773 -20.96 20.00 13.74
N VAL A 774 -20.12 21.00 14.00
CA VAL A 774 -19.86 21.53 15.36
C VAL A 774 -20.01 23.05 15.40
N PRO A 775 -21.25 23.58 15.40
CA PRO A 775 -21.50 25.03 15.39
C PRO A 775 -21.24 25.72 16.74
N LEU A 776 -21.03 24.97 17.82
CA LEU A 776 -20.78 25.51 19.16
C LEU A 776 -19.28 25.77 19.37
N SER A 777 -18.93 26.94 19.92
CA SER A 777 -17.53 27.33 20.17
C SER A 777 -16.78 26.35 21.08
N THR A 778 -17.45 25.78 22.09
CA THR A 778 -16.86 24.79 23.00
C THR A 778 -16.45 23.49 22.29
N GLU A 779 -17.19 23.10 21.24
CA GLU A 779 -16.88 21.91 20.45
C GLU A 779 -15.80 22.21 19.41
N LEU A 780 -15.77 23.44 18.86
CA LEU A 780 -14.69 23.88 17.97
C LEU A 780 -13.31 23.90 18.66
N GLU A 781 -13.24 24.26 19.94
CA GLU A 781 -11.98 24.18 20.71
C GLU A 781 -11.46 22.73 20.83
N LYS A 782 -12.35 21.73 20.89
CA LYS A 782 -11.93 20.31 20.89
C LYS A 782 -11.34 19.91 19.53
N ILE A 783 -11.93 20.38 18.43
CA ILE A 783 -11.37 20.18 17.07
C ILE A 783 -9.99 20.84 16.96
N LYS A 784 -9.86 22.09 17.44
CA LYS A 784 -8.58 22.79 17.46
C LYS A 784 -7.52 22.00 18.24
N LYS A 785 -7.89 21.45 19.40
CA LYS A 785 -7.01 20.58 20.18
C LYS A 785 -6.54 19.35 19.39
N SER A 786 -7.42 18.70 18.63
CA SER A 786 -7.02 17.58 17.75
C SER A 786 -6.05 18.02 16.65
N ILE A 787 -6.22 19.22 16.08
CA ILE A 787 -5.28 19.78 15.11
C ILE A 787 -3.90 19.99 15.76
N GLU A 788 -3.86 20.61 16.94
CA GLU A 788 -2.62 21.03 17.61
C GLU A 788 -1.86 19.88 18.29
N GLU A 789 -2.57 18.95 18.94
CA GLU A 789 -1.97 17.87 19.73
C GLU A 789 -1.75 16.57 18.92
N GLU A 790 -2.59 16.33 17.92
CA GLU A 790 -2.60 15.07 17.16
C GLU A 790 -2.14 15.24 15.71
N ASN A 791 -1.93 16.48 15.24
CA ASN A 791 -1.66 16.81 13.84
C ASN A 791 -2.78 16.32 12.90
N ALA A 792 -4.05 16.38 13.32
CA ALA A 792 -5.18 15.88 12.51
C ALA A 792 -5.29 16.56 11.14
N MET A 793 -4.98 17.87 11.07
CA MET A 793 -4.96 18.60 9.79
C MET A 793 -3.88 18.07 8.84
N PHE A 794 -2.73 17.65 9.38
CA PHE A 794 -1.62 17.13 8.57
C PHE A 794 -2.05 15.86 7.83
N ARG A 795 -2.63 14.88 8.53
CA ARG A 795 -3.11 13.64 7.90
C ARG A 795 -4.31 13.90 6.97
N SER A 796 -5.20 14.84 7.33
CA SER A 796 -6.34 15.22 6.48
C SER A 796 -5.88 15.79 5.13
N ILE A 797 -4.84 16.63 5.11
CA ILE A 797 -4.32 17.22 3.87
C ILE A 797 -3.40 16.26 3.10
N ASN A 798 -2.42 15.66 3.79
CA ASN A 798 -1.32 14.96 3.13
C ASN A 798 -1.58 13.48 2.90
N CYS A 799 -2.58 12.88 3.55
CA CYS A 799 -2.86 11.45 3.41
C CYS A 799 -4.15 11.14 2.66
N SER A 800 -5.10 12.06 2.59
CA SER A 800 -6.41 11.82 1.95
C SER A 800 -6.38 11.86 0.43
N ASN A 801 -5.53 12.70 -0.16
CA ASN A 801 -5.54 12.92 -1.61
C ASN A 801 -5.08 11.67 -2.36
N THR A 802 -5.90 11.14 -3.25
CA THR A 802 -5.51 10.05 -4.15
C THR A 802 -5.40 10.51 -5.61
N LEU A 803 -5.69 11.78 -5.89
CA LEU A 803 -5.71 12.34 -7.25
C LEU A 803 -4.33 12.37 -7.93
N ASP A 804 -3.25 12.31 -7.15
CA ASP A 804 -1.87 12.29 -7.60
C ASP A 804 -1.25 10.88 -7.65
N THR A 805 -2.09 9.84 -7.65
CA THR A 805 -1.64 8.45 -7.58
C THR A 805 -2.13 7.63 -8.78
N PHE A 806 -1.65 6.39 -8.88
CA PHE A 806 -1.97 5.48 -9.99
C PHE A 806 -3.47 5.24 -10.20
N VAL A 807 -4.28 5.35 -9.14
CA VAL A 807 -5.72 5.06 -9.18
C VAL A 807 -6.48 5.92 -10.17
N VAL A 808 -6.00 7.12 -10.52
CA VAL A 808 -6.68 8.03 -11.46
C VAL A 808 -6.36 7.73 -12.92
N HIS A 809 -5.24 7.07 -13.18
CA HIS A 809 -4.77 6.77 -14.53
C HIS A 809 -5.38 5.48 -15.10
N GLU A 810 -6.09 4.72 -14.27
CA GLU A 810 -6.70 3.46 -14.66
C GLU A 810 -8.18 3.67 -15.00
N GLY A 811 -8.53 3.74 -16.28
CA GLY A 811 -9.94 3.82 -16.64
C GLY A 811 -10.66 2.52 -16.28
N ASP A 812 -11.52 2.50 -15.25
CA ASP A 812 -12.36 1.34 -14.87
C ASP A 812 -13.12 0.73 -16.06
N ILE A 813 -13.60 1.58 -16.97
CA ILE A 813 -14.33 1.18 -18.19
C ILE A 813 -13.40 0.45 -19.17
N PHE A 814 -12.09 0.72 -19.12
CA PHE A 814 -11.08 -0.01 -19.87
C PHE A 814 -10.62 -1.28 -19.16
N PHE A 815 -10.64 -1.36 -17.82
CA PHE A 815 -10.23 -2.58 -17.11
C PHE A 815 -11.12 -3.76 -17.52
N MET A 816 -12.45 -3.65 -17.36
CA MET A 816 -13.38 -4.71 -17.74
C MET A 816 -13.27 -5.08 -19.22
N ASN A 817 -13.22 -4.10 -20.12
CA ASN A 817 -13.04 -4.35 -21.55
C ASN A 817 -11.70 -5.04 -21.85
N LYS A 818 -10.61 -4.63 -21.20
CA LYS A 818 -9.27 -5.20 -21.36
C LYS A 818 -9.25 -6.65 -20.87
N VAL A 819 -9.76 -6.93 -19.68
CA VAL A 819 -9.68 -8.27 -19.08
C VAL A 819 -10.67 -9.28 -19.67
N THR A 820 -11.78 -8.79 -20.24
CA THR A 820 -12.78 -9.64 -20.91
C THR A 820 -12.53 -9.80 -22.43
N THR A 821 -11.58 -9.07 -23.01
CA THR A 821 -11.27 -9.20 -24.45
C THR A 821 -10.93 -10.66 -24.81
N GLY A 822 -11.71 -11.26 -25.70
CA GLY A 822 -11.52 -12.64 -26.16
C GLY A 822 -12.08 -13.73 -25.23
N MET A 823 -12.79 -13.36 -24.15
CA MET A 823 -13.48 -14.31 -23.26
C MET A 823 -14.83 -14.76 -23.84
N LYS A 824 -15.33 -15.93 -23.40
CA LYS A 824 -16.66 -16.41 -23.79
C LYS A 824 -17.75 -15.54 -23.17
N VAL A 825 -18.79 -15.27 -23.95
CA VAL A 825 -19.99 -14.56 -23.48
C VAL A 825 -21.00 -15.58 -22.92
N TYR A 826 -21.35 -15.43 -21.65
CA TYR A 826 -22.41 -16.18 -20.98
C TYR A 826 -23.66 -15.31 -20.90
N LYS A 827 -24.53 -15.39 -21.92
CA LYS A 827 -25.75 -14.58 -21.96
C LYS A 827 -26.65 -14.89 -20.78
N ASN A 828 -27.22 -13.87 -20.17
CA ASN A 828 -28.18 -14.09 -19.10
C ASN A 828 -29.43 -14.82 -19.64
N ILE A 829 -29.68 -16.05 -19.16
CA ILE A 829 -30.84 -16.85 -19.56
C ILE A 829 -31.92 -16.93 -18.46
N ARG A 830 -31.75 -16.19 -17.35
CA ARG A 830 -32.74 -16.14 -16.26
C ARG A 830 -33.66 -14.95 -16.41
N GLU A 831 -34.96 -15.16 -16.21
CA GLU A 831 -35.98 -14.09 -16.24
C GLU A 831 -36.06 -13.30 -14.92
N LYS A 832 -35.66 -13.92 -13.80
CA LYS A 832 -35.62 -13.34 -12.46
C LYS A 832 -34.37 -13.78 -11.70
N SER A 833 -33.92 -12.96 -10.75
CA SER A 833 -32.84 -13.33 -9.83
C SER A 833 -33.30 -14.46 -8.88
N ILE A 834 -32.43 -15.43 -8.65
CA ILE A 834 -32.72 -16.67 -7.89
C ILE A 834 -33.03 -16.38 -6.42
N PHE A 835 -32.35 -15.39 -5.86
CA PHE A 835 -32.38 -15.07 -4.43
C PHE A 835 -33.15 -13.78 -4.10
N GLN A 836 -33.74 -13.12 -5.11
CA GLN A 836 -34.63 -11.97 -4.91
C GLN A 836 -36.08 -12.38 -5.13
N ASP A 837 -36.80 -12.68 -4.05
CA ASP A 837 -38.25 -12.45 -3.93
C ASP A 837 -38.66 -12.40 -2.42
N ASP A 838 -39.57 -11.47 -2.11
CA ASP A 838 -40.50 -11.39 -0.96
C ASP A 838 -39.99 -11.21 0.50
N LYS A 839 -39.08 -10.26 0.76
CA LYS A 839 -39.00 -9.58 2.08
C LYS A 839 -39.22 -8.08 1.97
N LEU A 840 -40.34 -7.67 1.39
CA LEU A 840 -40.86 -6.32 1.55
C LEU A 840 -42.28 -6.42 2.12
N GLU A 841 -42.48 -5.73 3.24
CA GLU A 841 -43.76 -5.51 3.93
C GLU A 841 -44.27 -6.64 4.84
N ASN A 842 -43.48 -7.02 5.85
CA ASN A 842 -44.08 -7.15 7.18
C ASN A 842 -43.70 -5.91 7.99
N GLN A 843 -44.54 -4.86 7.89
CA GLN A 843 -44.66 -3.91 8.99
C GLN A 843 -45.27 -4.67 10.15
N GLU A 844 -44.43 -5.34 10.94
CA GLU A 844 -44.86 -5.85 12.23
C GLU A 844 -45.29 -4.66 13.08
N GLU A 845 -46.55 -4.69 13.53
CA GLU A 845 -47.03 -3.78 14.56
C GLU A 845 -46.13 -3.97 15.80
N HIS A 846 -45.23 -3.00 15.99
CA HIS A 846 -44.24 -3.06 17.04
C HIS A 846 -44.88 -2.91 18.42
N GLU A 847 -44.71 -3.93 19.27
CA GLU A 847 -44.92 -3.81 20.71
C GLU A 847 -43.87 -2.87 21.33
N ASN A 848 -44.33 -2.00 22.23
CA ASN A 848 -43.48 -1.12 23.04
C ASN A 848 -42.55 -1.97 23.93
N VAL A 849 -41.25 -1.94 23.70
CA VAL A 849 -40.28 -2.55 24.62
C VAL A 849 -40.18 -1.71 25.91
N GLU A 850 -40.18 -2.40 27.04
CA GLU A 850 -40.13 -1.83 28.38
C GLU A 850 -38.80 -1.09 28.70
N SER A 851 -38.97 0.19 29.06
CA SER A 851 -38.25 0.95 30.10
C SER A 851 -36.76 1.29 29.92
N ILE A 852 -36.50 2.59 29.83
CA ILE A 852 -35.26 3.22 30.33
C ILE A 852 -35.03 2.69 31.77
N LYS A 853 -33.95 1.92 31.98
CA LYS A 853 -33.67 1.29 33.29
C LYS A 853 -33.30 2.30 34.37
N GLU A 854 -32.49 3.30 34.01
CA GLU A 854 -32.04 4.36 34.91
C GLU A 854 -31.53 5.56 34.08
N VAL A 855 -31.91 6.79 34.45
CA VAL A 855 -31.36 8.02 33.84
C VAL A 855 -30.28 8.58 34.75
N LYS A 856 -29.01 8.43 34.35
CA LYS A 856 -27.89 9.10 35.01
C LYS A 856 -27.75 10.53 34.45
N TYR A 857 -27.66 11.50 35.35
CA TYR A 857 -27.43 12.90 35.05
C TYR A 857 -26.02 13.28 35.52
N GLU A 858 -25.38 14.26 34.89
CA GLU A 858 -24.10 14.88 35.31
C GLU A 858 -22.83 14.07 35.00
N GLU A 859 -22.85 12.75 35.11
CA GLU A 859 -21.70 11.88 34.83
C GLU A 859 -21.98 10.92 33.66
N LEU A 860 -20.92 10.60 32.92
CA LEU A 860 -20.97 9.53 31.94
C LEU A 860 -21.42 8.24 32.64
N PRO A 861 -22.33 7.46 32.03
CA PRO A 861 -22.70 6.17 32.59
C PRO A 861 -21.44 5.32 32.83
N GLU A 862 -21.28 4.82 34.05
CA GLU A 862 -20.18 3.92 34.41
C GLU A 862 -20.13 2.72 33.46
N GLY A 863 -18.95 2.43 32.91
CA GLY A 863 -18.73 1.30 32.00
C GLY A 863 -18.87 1.61 30.50
N ILE A 864 -19.19 2.86 30.10
CA ILE A 864 -19.12 3.24 28.67
C ILE A 864 -17.66 3.51 28.28
N ASP A 865 -17.15 2.64 27.42
CA ASP A 865 -15.83 2.78 26.82
C ASP A 865 -15.96 3.36 25.41
N PHE A 866 -15.71 4.68 25.29
CA PHE A 866 -15.76 5.37 23.99
C PHE A 866 -14.74 4.82 22.99
N SER A 867 -13.70 4.11 23.44
CA SER A 867 -12.72 3.53 22.52
C SER A 867 -13.29 2.39 21.68
N LYS A 868 -14.45 1.85 22.09
CA LYS A 868 -15.15 0.73 21.41
C LYS A 868 -16.36 1.17 20.59
N VAL A 869 -16.68 2.46 20.59
CA VAL A 869 -17.83 3.00 19.84
C VAL A 869 -17.37 3.33 18.44
N HIS A 870 -18.05 2.81 17.42
CA HIS A 870 -17.79 3.13 16.02
C HIS A 870 -18.61 4.35 15.57
N HIS A 871 -18.16 5.01 14.50
CA HIS A 871 -18.85 6.17 13.94
C HIS A 871 -20.27 5.87 13.44
N ASP A 872 -20.55 4.61 13.08
CA ASP A 872 -21.86 4.17 12.61
C ASP A 872 -22.88 3.89 13.73
N LYS A 873 -22.43 3.76 14.98
CA LYS A 873 -23.29 3.51 16.16
C LYS A 873 -23.81 4.78 16.82
N ILE A 874 -23.59 5.94 16.20
CA ILE A 874 -24.13 7.23 16.64
C ILE A 874 -25.32 7.60 15.74
N LYS A 875 -26.46 7.91 16.36
CA LYS A 875 -27.65 8.40 15.66
C LYS A 875 -27.94 9.85 16.05
N ILE A 876 -28.17 10.71 15.07
CA ILE A 876 -28.50 12.13 15.27
C ILE A 876 -29.92 12.38 14.78
N SER A 877 -30.73 13.11 15.56
CA SER A 877 -32.05 13.57 15.10
C SER A 877 -31.92 14.50 13.90
N ASP A 878 -32.74 14.27 12.88
CA ASP A 878 -32.67 14.97 11.59
C ASP A 878 -33.71 16.07 11.42
N ILE A 879 -34.49 16.39 12.48
CA ILE A 879 -35.60 17.36 12.46
C ILE A 879 -35.11 18.81 12.57
N ILE A 880 -34.09 19.08 13.38
CA ILE A 880 -33.61 20.43 13.66
C ILE A 880 -32.30 20.69 12.92
N TYR A 881 -32.35 21.46 11.83
CA TYR A 881 -31.16 22.03 11.20
C TYR A 881 -30.84 23.39 11.84
N LEU A 882 -29.85 23.42 12.75
CA LEU A 882 -29.60 24.58 13.62
C LEU A 882 -29.45 25.92 12.87
N PRO A 883 -28.61 26.05 11.81
CA PRO A 883 -28.37 27.34 11.16
C PRO A 883 -29.66 28.00 10.64
N LEU A 884 -30.52 27.23 9.99
CA LEU A 884 -31.79 27.73 9.45
C LEU A 884 -32.77 28.15 10.54
N TRP A 885 -32.83 27.40 11.64
CA TRP A 885 -33.68 27.75 12.78
C TRP A 885 -33.23 29.04 13.49
N ASP A 886 -31.93 29.29 13.60
CA ASP A 886 -31.39 30.52 14.22
C ASP A 886 -31.63 31.76 13.34
N GLU A 887 -31.63 31.58 12.02
CA GLU A 887 -31.99 32.63 11.04
C GLU A 887 -33.49 32.93 11.01
N ALA A 888 -34.34 31.89 11.11
CA ALA A 888 -35.80 32.00 11.03
C ALA A 888 -36.45 32.86 12.13
N LYS A 889 -35.76 33.04 13.28
CA LYS A 889 -36.26 33.76 14.46
C LYS A 889 -37.65 33.27 14.89
N TRP A 890 -37.72 32.03 15.37
CA TRP A 890 -38.96 31.45 15.88
C TRP A 890 -39.50 32.24 17.09
N GLU A 891 -40.75 32.70 17.01
CA GLU A 891 -41.40 33.58 17.99
C GLU A 891 -42.56 32.93 18.75
N GLY A 892 -42.98 31.70 18.40
CA GLY A 892 -43.98 30.99 19.18
C GLY A 892 -44.92 30.08 18.40
N LEU A 893 -46.03 29.74 19.03
CA LEU A 893 -47.07 28.82 18.54
C LEU A 893 -48.42 29.56 18.44
N CYS A 894 -49.09 29.41 17.31
CA CYS A 894 -50.46 29.88 17.07
C CYS A 894 -51.40 28.69 16.95
N VAL A 895 -52.63 28.85 17.46
CA VAL A 895 -53.70 27.85 17.34
C VAL A 895 -54.94 28.57 16.80
N TRP A 896 -55.50 28.06 15.71
CA TRP A 896 -56.75 28.53 15.12
C TRP A 896 -57.75 27.40 15.00
N THR A 897 -58.98 27.69 15.39
CA THR A 897 -60.13 26.78 15.27
C THR A 897 -61.31 27.59 14.75
N ASP A 898 -62.29 26.92 14.15
CA ASP A 898 -63.62 27.49 14.03
C ASP A 898 -64.29 27.49 15.42
N GLY A 899 -65.20 28.44 15.67
CA GLY A 899 -65.81 28.64 16.99
C GLY A 899 -66.64 27.43 17.49
N GLU A 900 -67.04 26.53 16.59
CA GLU A 900 -67.81 25.31 16.90
C GLU A 900 -66.95 24.03 16.84
N PHE A 901 -65.66 24.15 16.51
CA PHE A 901 -64.72 23.05 16.32
C PHE A 901 -65.22 21.98 15.33
N GLU A 902 -65.94 22.38 14.28
CA GLU A 902 -66.38 21.48 13.19
C GLU A 902 -65.21 20.99 12.34
N HIS A 903 -64.13 21.78 12.25
CA HIS A 903 -62.97 21.46 11.44
C HIS A 903 -61.71 21.17 12.28
N PRO A 904 -60.78 20.35 11.76
CA PRO A 904 -59.49 20.11 12.43
C PRO A 904 -58.76 21.42 12.74
N PRO A 905 -58.12 21.55 13.92
CA PRO A 905 -57.42 22.77 14.29
C PRO A 905 -56.22 23.03 13.38
N ILE A 906 -55.91 24.31 13.19
CA ILE A 906 -54.67 24.77 12.57
C ILE A 906 -53.69 25.12 13.69
N VAL A 907 -52.55 24.45 13.72
CA VAL A 907 -51.45 24.73 14.64
C VAL A 907 -50.29 25.28 13.82
N GLY A 908 -49.79 26.46 14.16
CA GLY A 908 -48.77 27.12 13.36
C GLY A 908 -47.55 27.58 14.16
N LEU A 909 -46.36 27.40 13.60
CA LEU A 909 -45.15 28.02 14.15
C LEU A 909 -45.00 29.43 13.59
N VAL A 910 -44.87 30.40 14.49
CA VAL A 910 -44.74 31.82 14.14
C VAL A 910 -43.27 32.19 14.02
N PHE A 911 -42.87 32.72 12.87
CA PHE A 911 -41.50 33.12 12.58
C PHE A 911 -41.39 34.63 12.31
N GLY A 912 -40.29 35.22 12.78
CA GLY A 912 -39.96 36.62 12.54
C GLY A 912 -39.37 36.88 11.15
N LYS A 913 -38.80 35.85 10.48
CA LYS A 913 -38.23 35.97 9.14
C LYS A 913 -38.67 34.87 8.18
N LYS A 914 -38.49 35.11 6.88
CA LYS A 914 -38.91 34.24 5.77
C LYS A 914 -38.24 32.87 5.77
N GLU A 915 -37.05 32.75 6.36
CA GLU A 915 -36.28 31.51 6.50
C GLU A 915 -37.07 30.45 7.30
N GLY A 916 -38.06 30.86 8.11
CA GLY A 916 -39.00 29.94 8.75
C GLY A 916 -39.88 29.16 7.76
N LEU A 917 -40.14 29.73 6.58
CA LEU A 917 -40.84 29.01 5.50
C LEU A 917 -39.95 27.93 4.90
N ASP A 918 -38.63 28.16 4.84
CA ASP A 918 -37.66 27.22 4.29
C ASP A 918 -37.53 25.97 5.17
N ILE A 919 -37.75 26.08 6.49
CA ILE A 919 -37.83 24.92 7.40
C ILE A 919 -38.93 23.95 6.94
N PHE A 920 -40.13 24.47 6.64
CA PHE A 920 -41.25 23.65 6.18
C PHE A 920 -41.02 23.12 4.76
N ARG A 921 -40.40 23.89 3.86
CA ARG A 921 -40.01 23.40 2.53
C ARG A 921 -39.03 22.23 2.64
N LYS A 922 -38.01 22.35 3.49
CA LYS A 922 -37.00 21.32 3.75
C LYS A 922 -37.63 20.05 4.31
N TRP A 923 -38.45 20.15 5.36
CA TRP A 923 -39.17 18.99 5.92
C TRP A 923 -40.08 18.30 4.90
N LYS A 924 -40.69 19.06 3.98
CA LYS A 924 -41.52 18.50 2.91
C LYS A 924 -40.67 17.77 1.86
N ALA A 925 -39.58 18.38 1.42
CA ALA A 925 -38.67 17.80 0.44
C ALA A 925 -38.02 16.50 0.95
N GLU A 926 -37.68 16.46 2.24
CA GLU A 926 -37.02 15.31 2.88
C GLU A 926 -38.00 14.30 3.49
N SER A 927 -39.32 14.49 3.32
CA SER A 927 -40.36 13.60 3.86
C SER A 927 -40.30 13.36 5.38
N LYS A 928 -39.84 14.36 6.15
CA LYS A 928 -39.61 14.27 7.60
C LYS A 928 -40.85 14.56 8.46
N THR A 929 -41.97 14.89 7.84
CA THR A 929 -43.20 15.37 8.48
C THR A 929 -43.73 14.46 9.58
N ASN A 930 -43.65 13.14 9.41
CA ASN A 930 -44.16 12.17 10.38
C ASN A 930 -43.31 12.09 11.66
N LYS A 931 -42.01 12.42 11.59
CA LYS A 931 -41.08 12.37 12.73
C LYS A 931 -41.23 13.55 13.70
N ILE A 932 -41.79 14.68 13.24
CA ILE A 932 -41.90 15.92 14.03
C ILE A 932 -42.87 15.72 15.21
N THR A 933 -42.41 16.01 16.41
CA THR A 933 -43.20 16.00 17.65
C THR A 933 -43.22 17.40 18.27
N ILE A 934 -44.39 17.81 18.77
CA ILE A 934 -44.61 19.09 19.46
C ILE A 934 -44.86 18.77 20.93
N GLY A 935 -43.94 19.18 21.81
CA GLY A 935 -44.08 19.06 23.26
C GLY A 935 -44.58 20.36 23.86
N ILE A 936 -45.52 20.29 24.80
CA ILE A 936 -46.00 21.46 25.54
C ILE A 936 -45.98 21.13 27.04
N ILE A 937 -45.28 21.96 27.82
CA ILE A 937 -45.20 21.84 29.28
C ILE A 937 -45.90 23.04 29.90
N THR A 938 -46.98 22.80 30.64
CA THR A 938 -47.67 23.84 31.43
C THR A 938 -47.14 23.91 32.85
N GLY A 939 -47.40 25.02 33.55
CA GLY A 939 -47.05 25.16 34.97
C GLY A 939 -45.55 25.38 35.23
N ILE A 940 -44.78 25.83 34.23
CA ILE A 940 -43.31 26.01 34.36
C ILE A 940 -42.88 27.17 35.27
N ASP A 941 -43.77 28.15 35.52
CA ASP A 941 -43.49 29.30 36.40
C ASP A 941 -44.68 29.58 37.34
N LYS A 942 -44.43 29.56 38.64
CA LYS A 942 -45.43 29.76 39.69
C LYS A 942 -45.92 31.20 39.81
N ASN A 943 -45.11 32.17 39.39
CA ASN A 943 -45.49 33.59 39.40
C ASN A 943 -46.32 33.93 38.15
N ASN A 944 -46.15 33.16 37.07
CA ASN A 944 -46.84 33.33 35.80
C ASN A 944 -47.51 32.01 35.38
N PRO A 945 -48.68 31.66 35.96
CA PRO A 945 -49.28 30.32 35.81
C PRO A 945 -49.69 29.96 34.38
N TYR A 946 -49.86 30.95 33.49
CA TYR A 946 -50.22 30.73 32.09
C TYR A 946 -49.02 30.56 31.17
N TRP A 947 -47.79 30.70 31.66
CA TRP A 947 -46.60 30.45 30.86
C TRP A 947 -46.45 28.96 30.59
N TYR A 948 -46.12 28.61 29.35
CA TYR A 948 -45.88 27.23 28.94
C TYR A 948 -44.68 27.14 28.00
N ARG A 949 -43.98 26.00 28.03
CA ARG A 949 -42.85 25.74 27.14
C ARG A 949 -43.33 24.96 25.92
N VAL A 950 -42.98 25.43 24.73
CA VAL A 950 -43.15 24.68 23.48
C VAL A 950 -41.80 24.08 23.09
N ILE A 951 -41.84 22.81 22.69
CA ILE A 951 -40.69 21.99 22.30
C ILE A 951 -40.96 21.48 20.89
N ILE A 952 -40.03 21.67 19.96
CA ILE A 952 -40.09 21.09 18.62
C ILE A 952 -38.87 20.19 18.44
N GLY A 953 -39.11 18.93 18.04
CA GLY A 953 -38.06 17.97 17.77
C GLY A 953 -38.63 16.59 17.40
N GLU A 954 -37.88 15.53 17.67
CA GLU A 954 -38.27 14.14 17.38
C GLU A 954 -38.38 13.32 18.66
N ASN A 955 -39.44 12.54 18.88
CA ASN A 955 -39.49 11.67 20.06
C ASN A 955 -38.78 10.33 19.81
N ILE A 956 -37.44 10.33 19.79
CA ILE A 956 -36.61 9.14 19.48
C ILE A 956 -36.58 8.13 20.65
N ILE A 957 -36.86 8.57 21.87
CA ILE A 957 -36.57 7.82 23.11
C ILE A 957 -37.61 6.69 23.40
N GLY A 958 -38.47 6.36 22.44
CA GLY A 958 -39.39 5.21 22.48
C GLY A 958 -39.41 4.37 21.21
N MET A 959 -38.50 4.60 20.25
CA MET A 959 -38.39 3.77 19.04
C MET A 959 -37.62 2.49 19.34
N ASN A 960 -38.20 1.35 18.96
CA ASN A 960 -37.52 0.05 19.00
C ASN A 960 -36.41 0.07 17.91
N PRO A 961 -35.12 0.06 18.26
CA PRO A 961 -34.07 -0.06 17.26
C PRO A 961 -34.08 -1.51 16.77
N ASN A 962 -34.22 -1.75 15.46
CA ASN A 962 -34.08 -3.07 14.86
C ASN A 962 -32.90 -3.83 15.48
N GLU A 963 -33.11 -5.10 15.85
CA GLU A 963 -32.26 -5.89 16.74
C GLU A 963 -30.79 -6.01 16.28
N GLU A 964 -30.48 -5.76 15.01
CA GLU A 964 -29.15 -5.93 14.43
C GLU A 964 -28.24 -4.68 14.52
N SER A 965 -28.74 -3.50 14.88
CA SER A 965 -27.88 -2.29 14.97
C SER A 965 -28.34 -1.29 16.03
N LYS A 966 -28.30 -1.70 17.30
CA LYS A 966 -28.58 -0.77 18.41
C LYS A 966 -27.58 0.39 18.42
N PRO A 967 -28.00 1.65 18.20
CA PRO A 967 -27.10 2.79 18.34
C PRO A 967 -26.63 2.89 19.79
N THR A 968 -25.33 3.03 20.01
CA THR A 968 -24.73 3.17 21.34
C THR A 968 -24.92 4.59 21.88
N ILE A 969 -24.97 5.58 20.99
CA ILE A 969 -25.16 7.00 21.32
C ILE A 969 -26.29 7.58 20.47
N ILE A 970 -27.22 8.28 21.12
CA ILE A 970 -28.27 9.04 20.44
C ILE A 970 -28.05 10.52 20.77
N ASN A 971 -27.79 11.33 19.75
CA ASN A 971 -27.79 12.78 19.88
C ASN A 971 -29.14 13.36 19.47
N HIS A 972 -29.73 14.13 20.38
CA HIS A 972 -31.06 14.67 20.24
C HIS A 972 -31.05 16.19 20.39
N ILE A 973 -31.64 16.88 19.40
CA ILE A 973 -31.66 18.34 19.33
C ILE A 973 -33.11 18.80 19.28
N ASN A 974 -33.50 19.64 20.24
CA ASN A 974 -34.82 20.26 20.28
C ASN A 974 -34.71 21.78 20.24
N ARG A 975 -35.71 22.42 19.63
CA ARG A 975 -35.93 23.87 19.76
C ARG A 975 -36.96 24.13 20.84
N LEU A 976 -36.64 25.08 21.71
CA LEU A 976 -37.45 25.46 22.87
C LEU A 976 -37.91 26.90 22.74
N HIS A 977 -39.18 27.17 23.06
CA HIS A 977 -39.71 28.53 23.16
C HIS A 977 -40.66 28.65 24.35
N THR A 978 -40.45 29.65 25.20
CA THR A 978 -41.36 29.94 26.32
C THR A 978 -42.44 30.89 25.84
N MET A 979 -43.70 30.45 25.90
CA MET A 979 -44.84 31.28 25.59
C MET A 979 -45.25 32.07 26.83
N GLU A 980 -45.00 33.38 26.81
CA GLU A 980 -45.36 34.32 27.89
C GLU A 980 -46.85 34.72 27.80
N ALA A 981 -47.75 33.73 27.84
CA ALA A 981 -49.17 33.98 27.66
C ALA A 981 -49.78 34.74 28.85
N LYS A 982 -50.75 35.63 28.54
CA LYS A 982 -51.49 36.41 29.55
C LYS A 982 -52.68 35.66 30.15
N ASN A 983 -53.17 34.63 29.48
CA ASN A 983 -54.33 33.82 29.87
C ASN A 983 -54.20 32.39 29.26
N ASP A 984 -55.08 31.48 29.67
CA ASP A 984 -55.08 30.08 29.22
C ASP A 984 -55.79 29.85 27.87
N PHE A 985 -56.24 30.91 27.18
CA PHE A 985 -57.15 30.78 26.03
C PHE A 985 -56.61 29.85 24.93
N ASN A 986 -55.35 30.04 24.51
CA ASN A 986 -54.73 29.23 23.46
C ASN A 986 -54.57 27.76 23.85
N MET A 987 -54.30 27.47 25.13
CA MET A 987 -54.10 26.10 25.62
C MET A 987 -55.44 25.39 25.82
N SER A 988 -56.43 26.07 26.36
CA SER A 988 -57.82 25.58 26.43
C SER A 988 -58.37 25.23 25.04
N LEU A 989 -58.19 26.12 24.05
CA LEU A 989 -58.56 25.87 22.65
C LEU A 989 -57.85 24.64 22.08
N LEU A 990 -56.53 24.54 22.25
CA LEU A 990 -55.75 23.43 21.73
C LEU A 990 -56.20 22.10 22.33
N LYS A 991 -56.34 22.01 23.67
CA LYS A 991 -56.78 20.81 24.38
C LYS A 991 -58.16 20.35 23.93
N GLN A 992 -59.12 21.28 23.78
CA GLN A 992 -60.45 20.94 23.26
C GLN A 992 -60.37 20.44 21.81
N ALA A 993 -59.63 21.12 20.95
CA ALA A 993 -59.56 20.78 19.53
C ALA A 993 -58.89 19.42 19.26
N ILE A 994 -57.78 19.10 19.96
CA ILE A 994 -57.10 17.81 19.80
C ILE A 994 -57.86 16.64 20.42
N THR A 995 -58.76 16.90 21.38
CA THR A 995 -59.65 15.86 21.95
C THR A 995 -60.77 15.53 20.97
N LYS A 996 -61.31 16.52 20.26
CA LYS A 996 -62.40 16.35 19.29
C LYS A 996 -61.92 15.79 17.95
N HIS A 997 -60.71 16.14 17.52
CA HIS A 997 -60.15 15.75 16.21
C HIS A 997 -58.88 14.90 16.36
N LYS A 998 -58.78 13.80 15.60
CA LYS A 998 -57.59 12.93 15.57
C LYS A 998 -56.44 13.49 14.72
N THR A 999 -56.66 14.59 14.00
CA THR A 999 -55.65 15.24 13.15
C THR A 999 -55.70 16.76 13.31
N PHE A 1000 -54.60 17.42 12.94
CA PHE A 1000 -54.50 18.86 12.87
C PHE A 1000 -53.66 19.29 11.66
N LYS A 1001 -53.85 20.54 11.22
CA LYS A 1001 -53.09 21.14 10.14
C LYS A 1001 -51.90 21.90 10.71
N PHE A 1002 -50.68 21.46 10.42
CA PHE A 1002 -49.44 22.09 10.89
C PHE A 1002 -48.88 23.05 9.83
N ILE A 1003 -48.71 24.33 10.16
CA ILE A 1003 -48.34 25.37 9.18
C ILE A 1003 -47.19 26.30 9.64
N PRO A 1004 -46.41 26.87 8.71
CA PRO A 1004 -45.56 28.01 9.04
C PRO A 1004 -46.37 29.30 8.93
N ILE A 1005 -46.12 30.25 9.85
CA ILE A 1005 -46.76 31.57 9.86
C ILE A 1005 -45.66 32.63 9.99
N LEU A 1006 -45.63 33.63 9.09
CA LEU A 1006 -44.82 34.81 9.33
C LEU A 1006 -45.57 35.77 10.25
N LYS A 1007 -44.84 36.46 11.13
CA LYS A 1007 -45.42 37.48 12.01
C LYS A 1007 -46.23 38.53 11.25
N GLU A 1008 -45.79 38.89 10.05
CA GLU A 1008 -46.51 39.81 9.17
C GLU A 1008 -47.83 39.23 8.65
N ASP A 1009 -47.85 37.92 8.36
CA ASP A 1009 -49.04 37.22 7.86
C ASP A 1009 -50.16 37.15 8.92
N LEU A 1010 -49.82 37.18 10.22
CA LEU A 1010 -50.81 37.28 11.32
C LEU A 1010 -51.65 38.56 11.24
N LYS A 1011 -51.07 39.67 10.77
CA LYS A 1011 -51.79 40.95 10.63
C LYS A 1011 -52.80 40.92 9.48
N PHE A 1012 -52.49 40.16 8.43
CA PHE A 1012 -53.31 40.06 7.21
C PHE A 1012 -54.12 38.77 7.13
N GLN A 1013 -54.11 37.94 8.18
CA GLN A 1013 -54.74 36.61 8.24
C GLN A 1013 -54.39 35.71 7.03
N ARG A 1014 -53.16 35.82 6.53
CA ARG A 1014 -52.71 35.07 5.36
C ARG A 1014 -52.21 33.69 5.77
N LEU A 1015 -52.93 32.64 5.36
CA LEU A 1015 -52.52 31.25 5.59
C LEU A 1015 -51.78 30.69 4.37
N ARG A 1016 -50.53 30.29 4.54
CA ARG A 1016 -49.69 29.65 3.51
C ARG A 1016 -49.96 28.15 3.42
N ASN A 1017 -51.16 27.80 2.99
CA ASN A 1017 -51.66 26.43 2.95
C ASN A 1017 -50.82 25.49 2.07
N GLU A 1018 -50.05 26.03 1.11
CA GLU A 1018 -49.15 25.27 0.23
C GLU A 1018 -47.98 24.58 0.98
N LEU A 1019 -47.63 25.11 2.16
CA LEU A 1019 -46.59 24.57 3.04
C LEU A 1019 -47.16 23.77 4.23
N ALA A 1020 -48.47 23.57 4.28
CA ALA A 1020 -49.12 22.88 5.38
C ALA A 1020 -48.94 21.36 5.36
N PHE A 1021 -48.94 20.75 6.54
CA PHE A 1021 -48.98 19.31 6.75
C PHE A 1021 -50.25 18.90 7.49
N ILE A 1022 -50.73 17.68 7.26
CA ILE A 1022 -51.74 17.05 8.12
C ILE A 1022 -50.99 16.11 9.05
N LYS A 1023 -51.14 16.29 10.37
CA LYS A 1023 -50.49 15.44 11.39
C LYS A 1023 -51.54 14.83 12.32
N LYS A 1024 -51.22 13.67 12.89
CA LYS A 1024 -52.02 13.05 13.95
C LYS A 1024 -51.91 13.86 15.24
N SER A 1025 -52.99 13.98 15.99
CA SER A 1025 -53.01 14.69 17.28
C SER A 1025 -52.04 14.09 18.31
N GLU A 1026 -51.72 12.80 18.19
CA GLU A 1026 -50.67 12.09 18.97
C GLU A 1026 -49.27 12.69 18.80
N SER A 1027 -49.00 13.42 17.72
CA SER A 1027 -47.74 14.16 17.54
C SER A 1027 -47.62 15.39 18.46
N ILE A 1028 -48.67 15.76 19.20
CA ILE A 1028 -48.67 16.81 20.22
C ILE A 1028 -48.74 16.15 21.60
N ILE A 1029 -47.70 16.33 22.41
CA ILE A 1029 -47.63 15.82 23.78
C ILE A 1029 -47.77 17.01 24.74
N ILE A 1030 -48.90 17.07 25.46
CA ILE A 1030 -49.17 18.12 26.45
C ILE A 1030 -49.18 17.50 27.84
N LYS A 1031 -48.32 17.98 28.74
CA LYS A 1031 -48.31 17.58 30.15
C LYS A 1031 -48.12 18.78 31.06
N ASP A 1032 -48.72 18.71 32.25
CA ASP A 1032 -48.37 19.64 33.32
C ASP A 1032 -47.01 19.26 33.93
N VAL A 1033 -46.29 20.24 34.46
CA VAL A 1033 -45.00 20.00 35.12
C VAL A 1033 -45.07 18.99 36.27
N SER A 1034 -46.25 18.87 36.90
CA SER A 1034 -46.52 17.89 37.96
C SER A 1034 -46.71 16.45 37.45
N GLU A 1035 -46.99 16.27 36.16
CA GLU A 1035 -47.22 14.97 35.51
C GLU A 1035 -45.95 14.39 34.87
N ILE A 1036 -44.89 15.20 34.75
CA ILE A 1036 -43.62 14.79 34.14
C ILE A 1036 -42.84 13.88 35.10
N ASN A 1037 -42.47 12.70 34.61
CA ASN A 1037 -41.64 11.72 35.31
C ASN A 1037 -40.43 11.27 34.46
N GLU A 1038 -39.62 10.36 34.99
CA GLU A 1038 -38.39 9.87 34.36
C GLU A 1038 -38.57 9.25 32.97
N LYS A 1039 -39.78 8.77 32.63
CA LYS A 1039 -40.09 8.17 31.32
C LYS A 1039 -40.38 9.22 30.25
N ASP A 1040 -40.60 10.49 30.62
CA ASP A 1040 -40.98 11.57 29.71
C ASP A 1040 -39.77 12.26 29.05
N ALA A 1041 -38.82 11.47 28.54
CA ALA A 1041 -37.51 11.96 28.13
C ALA A 1041 -37.55 13.12 27.11
N PHE A 1042 -38.50 13.10 26.17
CA PHE A 1042 -38.72 14.20 25.23
C PHE A 1042 -39.08 15.52 25.94
N LEU A 1043 -40.01 15.49 26.90
CA LEU A 1043 -40.43 16.69 27.65
C LEU A 1043 -39.38 17.12 28.68
N ILE A 1044 -38.65 16.18 29.29
CA ILE A 1044 -37.54 16.47 30.21
C ILE A 1044 -36.51 17.43 29.58
N SER A 1045 -36.29 17.33 28.27
CA SER A 1045 -35.39 18.22 27.52
C SER A 1045 -35.82 19.70 27.55
N GLY A 1046 -37.13 19.98 27.71
CA GLY A 1046 -37.68 21.33 27.73
C GLY A 1046 -37.62 22.04 29.09
N ILE A 1047 -37.28 21.33 30.15
CA ILE A 1047 -37.10 21.90 31.49
C ILE A 1047 -35.75 22.63 31.57
N THR A 1048 -35.74 23.88 32.01
CA THR A 1048 -34.56 24.74 32.10
C THR A 1048 -34.17 25.01 33.56
N PRO A 1049 -32.89 25.37 33.85
CA PRO A 1049 -32.48 25.71 35.21
C PRO A 1049 -33.16 26.96 35.78
N PHE A 1050 -33.87 27.74 34.96
CA PHE A 1050 -34.50 28.99 35.38
C PHE A 1050 -36.00 28.83 35.69
N ASP A 1051 -36.58 27.66 35.39
CA ASP A 1051 -38.00 27.41 35.62
C ASP A 1051 -38.32 27.39 37.14
N LYS A 1052 -39.56 27.79 37.47
CA LYS A 1052 -40.08 27.86 38.84
C LYS A 1052 -41.40 27.07 38.89
N PRO A 1053 -41.36 25.75 38.82
CA PRO A 1053 -42.55 24.94 38.58
C PRO A 1053 -43.65 25.17 39.62
N VAL A 1054 -44.90 25.17 39.18
CA VAL A 1054 -46.08 25.17 40.05
C VAL A 1054 -46.13 23.83 40.79
N ASN A 1055 -46.12 23.88 42.12
CA ASN A 1055 -46.20 22.69 42.95
C ASN A 1055 -47.23 22.89 44.08
N ASN A 1056 -48.39 22.27 43.93
CA ASN A 1056 -49.49 22.32 44.90
C ASN A 1056 -49.59 21.03 45.74
N THR A 1057 -48.66 20.09 45.58
CA THR A 1057 -48.76 18.73 46.12
C THR A 1057 -48.12 18.55 47.50
N GLY A 1058 -47.32 19.54 47.95
CA GLY A 1058 -46.61 19.50 49.24
C GLY A 1058 -45.40 18.54 49.30
N LYS A 1059 -45.08 17.85 48.20
CA LYS A 1059 -43.90 16.98 48.05
C LYS A 1059 -43.00 17.51 46.93
N GLU A 1060 -41.70 17.24 47.02
CA GLU A 1060 -40.75 17.64 45.97
C GLU A 1060 -41.01 16.87 44.67
N LEU A 1061 -41.29 17.59 43.58
CA LEU A 1061 -41.54 17.00 42.25
C LEU A 1061 -40.24 16.51 41.61
N PHE A 1062 -40.35 15.54 40.70
CA PHE A 1062 -39.21 15.09 39.88
C PHE A 1062 -38.56 16.26 39.12
N VAL A 1063 -39.37 17.14 38.54
CA VAL A 1063 -38.90 18.33 37.82
C VAL A 1063 -38.14 19.30 38.73
N GLU A 1064 -38.55 19.47 40.00
CA GLU A 1064 -37.83 20.33 40.96
C GLU A 1064 -36.43 19.78 41.27
N LYS A 1065 -36.30 18.45 41.40
CA LYS A 1065 -35.00 17.78 41.55
C LYS A 1065 -34.13 18.01 40.31
N LEU A 1066 -34.70 17.86 39.12
CA LEU A 1066 -34.01 18.07 37.84
C LEU A 1066 -33.53 19.52 37.69
N ILE A 1067 -34.35 20.51 38.02
CA ILE A 1067 -33.99 21.95 37.96
C ILE A 1067 -32.84 22.25 38.92
N LYS A 1068 -32.91 21.78 40.17
CA LYS A 1068 -31.81 21.95 41.15
C LYS A 1068 -30.49 21.38 40.64
N ARG A 1069 -30.52 20.24 39.94
CA ARG A 1069 -29.35 19.65 39.29
C ARG A 1069 -28.83 20.52 38.14
N LYS A 1070 -29.68 20.93 37.19
CA LYS A 1070 -29.30 21.83 36.08
C LYS A 1070 -28.73 23.17 36.57
N GLN A 1071 -29.24 23.73 37.68
CA GLN A 1071 -28.72 24.94 38.30
C GLN A 1071 -27.30 24.77 38.88
N LYS A 1072 -26.98 23.59 39.45
CA LYS A 1072 -25.61 23.28 39.88
C LYS A 1072 -24.65 23.23 38.69
N MET A 1073 -25.08 22.69 37.55
CA MET A 1073 -24.28 22.67 36.32
C MET A 1073 -23.94 24.08 35.82
N SER A 1074 -24.94 24.97 35.71
CA SER A 1074 -24.75 26.36 35.26
C SER A 1074 -23.78 27.15 36.15
N ARG A 1075 -23.72 26.85 37.45
CA ARG A 1075 -22.79 27.50 38.39
C ARG A 1075 -21.37 26.95 38.33
N ASN A 1076 -21.19 25.71 37.89
CA ASN A 1076 -19.88 25.08 37.72
C ASN A 1076 -19.25 25.38 36.35
N SER A 1077 -20.07 25.60 35.31
CA SER A 1077 -19.59 26.07 33.99
C SER A 1077 -19.01 27.48 34.06
N ASP A 1078 -19.60 28.38 34.85
CA ASP A 1078 -19.10 29.75 35.05
C ASP A 1078 -17.74 29.79 35.78
N LYS A 1079 -17.35 28.73 36.49
CA LYS A 1079 -16.03 28.62 37.16
C LYS A 1079 -14.94 27.98 36.31
N ARG A 1080 -15.28 27.35 35.17
CA ARG A 1080 -14.32 26.78 34.21
C ARG A 1080 -14.10 27.67 32.97
N GLY A 1081 -14.75 28.84 32.94
CA GLY A 1081 -14.67 29.85 31.88
C GLY A 1081 -14.04 31.19 32.32
N CYS A 1082 -13.05 31.16 33.20
CA CYS A 1082 -12.08 32.25 33.42
C CYS A 1082 -10.68 31.73 33.17
#